data_AF-A0A925T3T0-F1
#
_entry.id   AF-A0A925T3T0-F1
#
_cell.length_a   1.000
_cell.length_b   1.000
_cell.length_c   1.000
_cell.angle_alpha   90.00
_cell.angle_beta   90.00
_cell.angle_gamma   90.00
#
_symmetry.space_group_name_H-M   'P 1'
#
loop_
_entity.id
_entity.type
_entity.pdbx_description
1 polymer ?
#
loop_
_entity_poly.entity_id
_entity_poly.type
_entity_poly.pdbx_seq_one_letter_code
_entity_poly.pdbx_strand_id
1 'polypeptide(L)'
;MLAFTIAVWIIAVLLWLELLRRIRREDLLLKTLWRREYAGLALVLALFAPIYWRLFSRHMLWPGAGGVYSGGGAYYDLPLHLAVSTSFLYGGNFPPIYTPLPPEPLLYPFLPDFMTALLAALGMNFRWALLSTSIPLALATTGLFYLLAQRILSCAVAPAVHASDASHRSPWGHVALVPAAAVLATILFLLDGGLGFLYFFEDWRTSKQGFLEFWSHLATNYGNMNVKQIHWTNVISDAFLPQRTFLFGFPVAMMAFSLFAVVWHGGWEGKGNGRWDGWNILLPAGVLVGLLPLFHTHTYIAVGLVSGFLFLLRPRVAWVAFWLPALLLAAPHILSLTGHVGSMGFMHIQLNWRGGSSGNWLLYWLRNLGTPLLMIGPAWVAAPREWRTFYLAFVGLMAFSLVVIVSPNPYDNIKLMYYWYAASSILIAAWLVRLAHVHRQRLLASLLALSAIASALLALQYEDVNRKLVFSHEEMEAARFVRENTAPAALFLAAPANHQPVLSLAGRPVLRGPTAWLWSHGYDFIQREADVRAIYTGSPEAPELLSYYRVDFVSLGPRERETFRADQAFFDERFPVFYHRGQLTIYDTRPPELRIGAAVEGEYWAKLRAPYAPREFASRVGKDPAQLLVEFPRAAYAVYRYYQVARGGWPEYREFMEDMRALGRGVYVGASGWERVLEENKLALTDAWPTREEFRRSFEEVGAGEFVDALYTNAGLTPGASERAAHVRALDGGVETRASILRRVAEDPRLRRREHSSAFVLIHYFGYLRRNPDDPPDNDLTGFNFWLNELNSTGDYRSLSRVFIESGEYKDQSAVGSGQ
;
A
#
# COMPACT_ATOMS: atom_id res chain seq x y z
N MET A 1 18.09 -24.12 7.30
CA MET A 1 16.76 -23.60 6.89
C MET A 1 15.95 -24.68 6.18
N LEU A 2 16.27 -25.10 4.94
CA LEU A 2 15.49 -26.10 4.19
C LEU A 2 15.26 -27.43 4.95
N ALA A 3 16.31 -27.99 5.56
CA ALA A 3 16.20 -29.23 6.34
C ALA A 3 15.30 -29.10 7.58
N PHE A 4 15.30 -27.93 8.23
CA PHE A 4 14.43 -27.64 9.37
C PHE A 4 12.97 -27.50 8.92
N THR A 5 12.73 -26.79 7.82
CA THR A 5 11.40 -26.67 7.21
C THR A 5 10.84 -28.02 6.78
N ILE A 6 11.66 -28.87 6.14
CA ILE A 6 11.27 -30.24 5.77
C ILE A 6 10.95 -31.08 7.01
N ALA A 7 11.76 -31.00 8.07
CA ALA A 7 11.50 -31.71 9.31
C ALA A 7 10.18 -31.28 9.96
N VAL A 8 9.88 -29.98 9.99
CA VAL A 8 8.60 -29.44 10.50
C VAL A 8 7.42 -29.95 9.67
N TRP A 9 7.52 -29.99 8.34
CA TRP A 9 6.46 -30.52 7.48
C TRP A 9 6.28 -32.02 7.61
N ILE A 10 7.35 -32.80 7.77
CA ILE A 10 7.26 -34.24 8.04
C ILE A 10 6.55 -34.47 9.37
N ILE A 11 6.91 -33.72 10.42
CA ILE A 11 6.24 -33.80 11.72
C ILE A 11 4.76 -33.43 11.60
N ALA A 12 4.43 -32.35 10.86
CA ALA A 12 3.05 -31.95 10.62
C ALA A 12 2.23 -33.03 9.87
N VAL A 13 2.82 -33.66 8.84
CA VAL A 13 2.20 -34.76 8.09
C VAL A 13 2.00 -35.99 8.98
N LEU A 14 2.98 -36.34 9.83
CA LEU A 14 2.85 -37.46 10.78
C LEU A 14 1.74 -37.20 11.81
N LEU A 15 1.63 -35.96 12.32
CA LEU A 15 0.54 -35.55 13.21
C LEU A 15 -0.83 -35.58 12.51
N TRP A 16 -0.89 -35.20 11.22
CA TRP A 16 -2.10 -35.30 10.40
C TRP A 16 -2.49 -36.75 10.06
N LEU A 17 -1.53 -37.64 9.82
CA LEU A 17 -1.80 -39.05 9.57
C LEU A 17 -2.43 -39.73 10.80
N GLU A 18 -2.00 -39.36 12.00
CA GLU A 18 -2.60 -39.85 13.25
C GLU A 18 -4.04 -39.34 13.42
N LEU A 19 -4.29 -38.08 13.05
CA LEU A 19 -5.64 -37.48 13.03
C LEU A 19 -6.54 -38.16 11.99
N LEU A 20 -6.04 -38.40 10.77
CA LEU A 20 -6.77 -39.09 9.69
C LEU A 20 -7.06 -40.55 10.05
N ARG A 21 -6.15 -41.23 10.74
CA ARG A 21 -6.38 -42.58 11.28
C ARG A 21 -7.46 -42.60 12.34
N ARG A 22 -7.55 -41.57 13.19
CA ARG A 22 -8.65 -41.40 14.16
C ARG A 22 -9.99 -41.13 13.46
N ILE A 23 -10.01 -40.26 12.45
CA ILE A 23 -11.21 -39.98 11.63
C ILE A 23 -11.72 -41.24 10.92
N ARG A 24 -10.83 -42.15 10.50
CA ARG A 24 -11.19 -43.40 9.82
C ARG A 24 -11.76 -44.48 10.75
N ARG A 25 -11.57 -44.36 12.08
CA ARG A 25 -12.09 -45.32 13.08
C ARG A 25 -13.49 -44.98 13.59
N GLU A 26 -13.97 -43.77 13.34
CA GLU A 26 -15.36 -43.38 13.61
C GLU A 26 -16.16 -43.51 12.30
N ASP A 27 -17.36 -44.09 12.35
CA ASP A 27 -18.32 -44.19 11.24
C ASP A 27 -18.81 -42.79 10.76
N LEU A 28 -17.90 -42.00 10.21
CA LEU A 28 -18.04 -40.56 9.97
C LEU A 28 -18.51 -40.20 8.56
N LEU A 29 -18.80 -41.17 7.69
CA LEU A 29 -18.87 -40.88 6.25
C LEU A 29 -20.27 -40.68 5.65
N LEU A 30 -21.37 -41.04 6.31
CA LEU A 30 -22.71 -40.81 5.72
C LEU A 30 -23.81 -40.34 6.69
N LYS A 31 -23.68 -40.50 8.01
CA LYS A 31 -24.68 -40.03 9.00
C LYS A 31 -24.45 -38.58 9.50
N THR A 32 -23.41 -37.92 9.00
CA THR A 32 -22.82 -36.68 9.53
C THR A 32 -22.98 -35.47 8.61
N LEU A 33 -23.41 -35.67 7.36
CA LEU A 33 -23.54 -34.59 6.37
C LEU A 33 -24.63 -33.58 6.71
N TRP A 34 -25.64 -33.95 7.50
CA TRP A 34 -26.73 -33.05 7.87
C TRP A 34 -27.03 -33.08 9.37
N ARG A 35 -26.14 -32.47 10.16
CA ARG A 35 -26.50 -32.10 11.54
C ARG A 35 -27.09 -30.70 11.54
N ARG A 36 -28.22 -30.52 12.26
CA ARG A 36 -28.89 -29.21 12.38
C ARG A 36 -27.94 -28.10 12.88
N GLU A 37 -26.92 -28.46 13.64
CA GLU A 37 -25.89 -27.53 14.13
C GLU A 37 -25.03 -26.87 13.02
N TYR A 38 -24.92 -27.50 11.85
CA TYR A 38 -24.15 -26.98 10.70
C TYR A 38 -25.03 -26.31 9.63
N ALA A 39 -26.34 -26.24 9.82
CA ALA A 39 -27.25 -25.68 8.81
C ALA A 39 -26.93 -24.20 8.50
N GLY A 40 -26.55 -23.41 9.51
CA GLY A 40 -26.14 -22.01 9.31
C GLY A 40 -24.84 -21.89 8.51
N LEU A 41 -23.87 -22.76 8.76
CA LEU A 41 -22.61 -22.82 8.00
C LEU A 41 -22.88 -23.19 6.53
N ALA A 42 -23.67 -24.23 6.30
CA ALA A 42 -24.05 -24.65 4.97
C ALA A 42 -24.79 -23.53 4.21
N LEU A 43 -25.66 -22.79 4.89
CA LEU A 43 -26.39 -21.66 4.31
C LEU A 43 -25.45 -20.54 3.84
N VAL A 44 -24.52 -20.08 4.69
CA VAL A 44 -23.60 -18.99 4.28
C VAL A 44 -22.65 -19.45 3.18
N LEU A 45 -22.17 -20.70 3.21
CA LEU A 45 -21.34 -21.24 2.14
C LEU A 45 -22.12 -21.36 0.83
N ALA A 46 -23.36 -21.83 0.88
CA ALA A 46 -24.23 -21.91 -0.30
C ALA A 46 -24.57 -20.53 -0.88
N LEU A 47 -24.68 -19.50 -0.02
CA LEU A 47 -24.93 -18.12 -0.44
C LEU A 47 -23.71 -17.51 -1.14
N PHE A 48 -22.51 -17.64 -0.56
CA PHE A 48 -21.32 -16.95 -1.04
C PHE A 48 -20.50 -17.73 -2.08
N ALA A 49 -20.59 -19.06 -2.13
CA ALA A 49 -19.93 -19.86 -3.17
C ALA A 49 -20.22 -19.41 -4.62
N PRO A 50 -21.48 -19.19 -5.04
CA PRO A 50 -21.75 -18.71 -6.41
C PRO A 50 -21.25 -17.29 -6.65
N ILE A 51 -21.25 -16.43 -5.61
CA ILE A 51 -20.71 -15.06 -5.70
C ILE A 51 -19.20 -15.12 -5.94
N TYR A 52 -18.46 -15.89 -5.12
CA TYR A 52 -17.03 -16.07 -5.30
C TYR A 52 -16.70 -16.71 -6.64
N TRP A 53 -17.39 -17.79 -7.02
CA TRP A 53 -17.17 -18.41 -8.33
C TRP A 53 -17.35 -17.39 -9.46
N ARG A 54 -18.44 -16.63 -9.46
CA ARG A 54 -18.75 -15.65 -10.50
C ARG A 54 -17.72 -14.53 -10.57
N LEU A 55 -17.39 -13.90 -9.44
CA LEU A 55 -16.42 -12.80 -9.39
C LEU A 55 -15.01 -13.28 -9.73
N PHE A 56 -14.48 -14.26 -8.99
CA PHE A 56 -13.11 -14.73 -9.19
C PHE A 56 -12.90 -15.28 -10.61
N SER A 57 -13.84 -16.08 -11.14
CA SER A 57 -13.72 -16.61 -12.50
C SER A 57 -13.69 -15.50 -13.56
N ARG A 58 -14.42 -14.39 -13.37
CA ARG A 58 -14.46 -13.26 -14.32
C ARG A 58 -13.28 -12.30 -14.20
N HIS A 59 -12.55 -12.31 -13.08
CA HIS A 59 -11.45 -11.39 -12.83
C HIS A 59 -10.06 -12.03 -12.98
N MET A 60 -9.94 -13.34 -12.73
CA MET A 60 -8.64 -14.02 -12.81
C MET A 60 -8.35 -14.51 -14.23
N LEU A 61 -7.80 -13.62 -15.08
CA LEU A 61 -7.42 -13.94 -16.47
C LEU A 61 -8.60 -14.48 -17.28
N TRP A 62 -9.70 -13.72 -17.36
CA TRP A 62 -10.87 -14.11 -18.14
C TRP A 62 -10.57 -14.11 -19.64
N PRO A 63 -10.73 -15.24 -20.36
CA PRO A 63 -10.50 -15.26 -21.80
C PRO A 63 -11.62 -14.51 -22.54
N GLY A 64 -11.25 -13.62 -23.44
CA GLY A 64 -12.18 -12.88 -24.30
C GLY A 64 -11.65 -12.71 -25.72
N ALA A 65 -12.44 -12.09 -26.60
CA ALA A 65 -12.13 -11.99 -28.02
C ALA A 65 -10.80 -11.26 -28.32
N GLY A 66 -10.43 -10.24 -27.53
CA GLY A 66 -9.21 -9.45 -27.72
C GLY A 66 -7.97 -9.94 -26.95
N GLY A 67 -8.12 -10.92 -26.05
CA GLY A 67 -7.05 -11.41 -25.19
C GLY A 67 -7.59 -11.85 -23.82
N VAL A 68 -6.90 -11.48 -22.75
CA VAL A 68 -7.34 -11.77 -21.37
C VAL A 68 -7.80 -10.50 -20.64
N TYR A 69 -8.88 -10.62 -19.90
CA TYR A 69 -9.59 -9.54 -19.23
C TYR A 69 -9.60 -9.74 -17.70
N SER A 70 -9.77 -8.64 -16.99
CA SER A 70 -10.04 -8.54 -15.54
C SER A 70 -10.97 -7.34 -15.31
N GLY A 71 -11.25 -6.99 -14.06
CA GLY A 71 -12.18 -5.91 -13.69
C GLY A 71 -11.80 -5.25 -12.37
N GLY A 72 -12.40 -4.09 -12.12
CA GLY A 72 -12.34 -3.35 -10.85
C GLY A 72 -10.99 -3.34 -10.17
N GLY A 73 -10.95 -3.68 -8.88
CA GLY A 73 -9.70 -3.70 -8.10
C GLY A 73 -8.68 -4.72 -8.62
N ALA A 74 -9.14 -5.90 -9.07
CA ALA A 74 -8.26 -6.97 -9.52
C ALA A 74 -7.51 -6.62 -10.81
N TYR A 75 -8.01 -5.69 -11.61
CA TYR A 75 -7.30 -5.18 -12.79
C TYR A 75 -5.94 -4.57 -12.43
N TYR A 76 -5.82 -3.91 -11.28
CA TYR A 76 -4.61 -3.23 -10.84
C TYR A 76 -3.60 -4.18 -10.19
N ASP A 77 -4.08 -5.14 -9.39
CA ASP A 77 -3.22 -6.00 -8.55
C ASP A 77 -2.88 -7.35 -9.23
N LEU A 78 -3.74 -7.87 -10.11
CA LEU A 78 -3.50 -9.16 -10.76
C LEU A 78 -2.17 -9.21 -11.53
N PRO A 79 -1.78 -8.19 -12.32
CA PRO A 79 -0.50 -8.23 -13.02
C PRO A 79 0.71 -8.27 -12.08
N LEU A 80 0.65 -7.61 -10.91
CA LEU A 80 1.69 -7.71 -9.89
C LEU A 80 1.83 -9.15 -9.39
N HIS A 81 0.72 -9.79 -9.03
CA HIS A 81 0.71 -11.18 -8.56
C HIS A 81 1.24 -12.15 -9.63
N LEU A 82 0.94 -11.88 -10.90
CA LEU A 82 1.50 -12.63 -12.03
C LEU A 82 3.00 -12.37 -12.21
N ALA A 83 3.46 -11.12 -12.08
CA ALA A 83 4.88 -10.75 -12.14
C ALA A 83 5.70 -11.49 -11.07
N VAL A 84 5.23 -11.49 -9.83
CA VAL A 84 5.89 -12.21 -8.74
C VAL A 84 5.89 -13.71 -9.03
N SER A 85 4.72 -14.29 -9.38
CA SER A 85 4.61 -15.73 -9.64
C SER A 85 5.47 -16.20 -10.82
N THR A 86 5.46 -15.47 -11.93
CA THR A 86 6.25 -15.80 -13.13
C THR A 86 7.74 -15.56 -12.93
N SER A 87 8.14 -14.61 -12.08
CA SER A 87 9.56 -14.44 -11.73
C SER A 87 10.14 -15.68 -11.05
N PHE A 88 9.35 -16.38 -10.24
CA PHE A 88 9.77 -17.67 -9.67
C PHE A 88 9.74 -18.78 -10.71
N LEU A 89 8.63 -18.92 -11.43
CA LEU A 89 8.40 -20.03 -12.35
C LEU A 89 9.31 -20.02 -13.57
N TYR A 90 9.44 -18.87 -14.23
CA TYR A 90 10.16 -18.71 -15.49
C TYR A 90 11.47 -17.91 -15.33
N GLY A 91 11.61 -17.15 -14.25
CA GLY A 91 12.82 -16.36 -13.97
C GLY A 91 13.84 -17.11 -13.10
N GLY A 92 13.42 -18.05 -12.25
CA GLY A 92 14.31 -18.64 -11.24
C GLY A 92 14.73 -17.64 -10.14
N ASN A 93 13.84 -16.70 -9.78
CA ASN A 93 14.08 -15.63 -8.81
C ASN A 93 14.27 -16.14 -7.37
N PHE A 94 15.42 -16.77 -7.09
CA PHE A 94 15.79 -17.25 -5.76
C PHE A 94 17.30 -17.03 -5.49
N PRO A 95 17.71 -16.42 -4.35
CA PRO A 95 16.87 -15.71 -3.39
C PRO A 95 16.09 -14.55 -4.06
N PRO A 96 14.89 -14.23 -3.54
CA PRO A 96 13.96 -13.34 -4.22
C PRO A 96 14.44 -11.88 -4.19
N ILE A 97 14.45 -11.25 -5.36
CA ILE A 97 14.53 -9.79 -5.50
C ILE A 97 13.23 -9.25 -6.10
N TYR A 98 13.03 -7.95 -6.00
CA TYR A 98 11.90 -7.24 -6.55
C TYR A 98 12.13 -6.98 -8.04
N THR A 99 11.68 -7.90 -8.90
CA THR A 99 11.82 -7.81 -10.37
C THR A 99 11.14 -6.60 -11.05
N PRO A 100 10.18 -5.89 -10.43
CA PRO A 100 9.74 -4.59 -10.93
C PRO A 100 10.74 -3.44 -10.70
N LEU A 101 11.78 -3.63 -9.88
CA LEU A 101 12.80 -2.60 -9.60
C LEU A 101 14.14 -3.22 -9.14
N PRO A 102 14.77 -4.14 -9.91
CA PRO A 102 16.03 -4.78 -9.51
C PRO A 102 17.14 -3.73 -9.35
N PRO A 103 18.09 -3.84 -8.41
CA PRO A 103 18.36 -4.99 -7.55
C PRO A 103 17.59 -4.98 -6.21
N GLU A 104 16.55 -4.16 -6.04
CA GLU A 104 15.87 -4.01 -4.75
C GLU A 104 15.36 -5.35 -4.18
N PRO A 105 15.40 -5.55 -2.85
CA PRO A 105 14.92 -6.79 -2.24
C PRO A 105 13.39 -6.91 -2.35
N LEU A 106 12.86 -8.14 -2.44
CA LEU A 106 11.41 -8.37 -2.44
C LEU A 106 10.82 -8.24 -1.03
N LEU A 107 10.31 -7.04 -0.71
CA LEU A 107 9.69 -6.74 0.60
C LEU A 107 8.18 -7.06 0.65
N TYR A 108 7.53 -7.11 -0.52
CA TYR A 108 6.13 -7.49 -0.62
C TYR A 108 5.93 -8.97 -0.22
N PRO A 109 4.89 -9.32 0.56
CA PRO A 109 4.62 -10.71 0.94
C PRO A 109 4.38 -11.58 -0.30
N PHE A 110 5.34 -12.47 -0.60
CA PHE A 110 5.37 -13.19 -1.89
C PHE A 110 4.87 -14.63 -1.81
N LEU A 111 4.65 -15.17 -0.61
CA LEU A 111 4.33 -16.59 -0.44
C LEU A 111 3.01 -17.03 -1.10
N PRO A 112 1.93 -16.20 -1.12
CA PRO A 112 0.74 -16.50 -1.93
C PRO A 112 1.05 -16.71 -3.41
N ASP A 113 1.95 -15.89 -3.97
CA ASP A 113 2.31 -15.91 -5.39
C ASP A 113 3.32 -17.02 -5.68
N PHE A 114 4.22 -17.32 -4.74
CA PHE A 114 5.06 -18.50 -4.78
C PHE A 114 4.24 -19.80 -4.82
N MET A 115 3.15 -19.88 -4.05
CA MET A 115 2.23 -21.03 -4.13
C MET A 115 1.55 -21.15 -5.49
N THR A 116 1.17 -20.03 -6.10
CA THR A 116 0.65 -20.00 -7.49
C THR A 116 1.71 -20.48 -8.48
N ALA A 117 2.96 -20.03 -8.33
CA ALA A 117 4.08 -20.48 -9.13
C ALA A 117 4.33 -21.99 -9.00
N LEU A 118 4.23 -22.55 -7.79
CA LEU A 118 4.37 -23.99 -7.55
C LEU A 118 3.27 -24.79 -8.26
N LEU A 119 1.99 -24.38 -8.15
CA LEU A 119 0.90 -25.04 -8.86
C LEU A 119 1.09 -24.97 -10.37
N ALA A 120 1.60 -23.84 -10.88
CA ALA A 120 1.91 -23.69 -12.29
C ALA A 120 3.10 -24.56 -12.73
N ALA A 121 4.12 -24.71 -11.89
CA ALA A 121 5.23 -25.64 -12.12
C ALA A 121 4.76 -27.10 -12.17
N LEU A 122 3.70 -27.45 -11.43
CA LEU A 122 3.05 -28.77 -11.48
C LEU A 122 2.13 -28.97 -12.70
N GLY A 123 2.12 -28.04 -13.65
CA GLY A 123 1.38 -28.14 -14.92
C GLY A 123 0.01 -27.45 -14.94
N MET A 124 -0.38 -26.75 -13.86
CA MET A 124 -1.62 -25.97 -13.85
C MET A 124 -1.44 -24.66 -14.63
N ASN A 125 -2.39 -24.26 -15.46
CA ASN A 125 -2.32 -22.91 -16.04
C ASN A 125 -2.58 -21.82 -14.97
N PHE A 126 -2.07 -20.61 -15.19
CA PHE A 126 -2.16 -19.52 -14.20
C PHE A 126 -3.60 -19.19 -13.78
N ARG A 127 -4.56 -19.23 -14.70
CA ARG A 127 -5.98 -19.01 -14.39
C ARG A 127 -6.46 -20.00 -13.33
N TRP A 128 -6.24 -21.30 -13.54
CA TRP A 128 -6.65 -22.32 -12.58
C TRP A 128 -5.83 -22.30 -11.29
N ALA A 129 -4.54 -21.96 -11.35
CA ALA A 129 -3.69 -21.84 -10.16
C ALA A 129 -4.19 -20.69 -9.25
N LEU A 130 -4.62 -19.58 -9.84
CA LEU A 130 -5.21 -18.47 -9.11
C LEU A 130 -6.59 -18.83 -8.54
N LEU A 131 -7.47 -19.46 -9.34
CA LEU A 131 -8.83 -19.83 -8.90
C LEU A 131 -8.83 -20.89 -7.80
N SER A 132 -8.00 -21.93 -7.96
CA SER A 132 -7.92 -23.06 -7.02
C SER A 132 -7.30 -22.70 -5.67
N THR A 133 -6.57 -21.59 -5.60
CA THR A 133 -6.11 -21.04 -4.31
C THR A 133 -7.11 -20.07 -3.72
N SER A 134 -7.67 -19.18 -4.54
CA SER A 134 -8.43 -18.02 -4.03
C SER A 134 -9.86 -18.38 -3.61
N ILE A 135 -10.58 -19.20 -4.39
CA ILE A 135 -11.98 -19.56 -4.08
C ILE A 135 -12.06 -20.42 -2.81
N PRO A 136 -11.24 -21.48 -2.63
CA PRO A 136 -11.26 -22.25 -1.39
C PRO A 136 -10.88 -21.42 -0.17
N LEU A 137 -9.93 -20.48 -0.28
CA LEU A 137 -9.57 -19.57 0.81
C LEU A 137 -10.67 -18.58 1.15
N ALA A 138 -11.38 -18.04 0.16
CA ALA A 138 -12.55 -17.20 0.39
C ALA A 138 -13.66 -17.97 1.14
N LEU A 139 -13.96 -19.19 0.70
CA LEU A 139 -14.94 -20.08 1.37
C LEU A 139 -14.50 -20.48 2.78
N ALA A 140 -13.22 -20.82 2.96
CA ALA A 140 -12.64 -21.12 4.26
C ALA A 140 -12.75 -19.91 5.19
N THR A 141 -12.51 -18.70 4.67
CA THR A 141 -12.68 -17.46 5.43
C THR A 141 -14.13 -17.25 5.86
N THR A 142 -15.10 -17.42 4.96
CA THR A 142 -16.53 -17.35 5.29
C THR A 142 -16.90 -18.33 6.40
N GLY A 143 -16.44 -19.58 6.28
CA GLY A 143 -16.70 -20.62 7.26
C GLY A 143 -16.03 -20.34 8.61
N LEU A 144 -14.76 -19.94 8.61
CA LEU A 144 -14.02 -19.61 9.84
C LEU A 144 -14.61 -18.40 10.56
N PHE A 145 -15.07 -17.38 9.82
CA PHE A 145 -15.75 -16.24 10.42
C PHE A 145 -17.10 -16.63 11.02
N TYR A 146 -17.90 -17.42 10.31
CA TYR A 146 -19.15 -17.98 10.86
C TYR A 146 -18.88 -18.75 12.16
N LEU A 147 -17.86 -19.61 12.18
CA LEU A 147 -17.48 -20.41 13.35
C LEU A 147 -16.97 -19.53 14.50
N LEU A 148 -16.21 -18.46 14.22
CA LEU A 148 -15.80 -17.47 15.20
C LEU A 148 -17.02 -16.78 15.82
N ALA A 149 -17.96 -16.31 14.99
CA ALA A 149 -19.19 -15.68 15.43
C ALA A 149 -20.01 -16.64 16.31
N GLN A 150 -20.26 -17.85 15.82
CA GLN A 150 -20.97 -18.89 16.57
C GLN A 150 -20.29 -19.22 17.90
N ARG A 151 -18.96 -19.22 17.96
CA ARG A 151 -18.19 -19.48 19.19
C ARG A 151 -18.37 -18.37 20.20
N ILE A 152 -18.11 -17.12 19.82
CA ILE A 152 -18.27 -15.95 20.72
C ILE A 152 -19.70 -15.90 21.26
N LEU A 153 -20.68 -16.12 20.39
CA LEU A 153 -22.10 -16.08 20.77
C LEU A 153 -22.52 -17.27 21.66
N SER A 154 -21.97 -18.47 21.43
CA SER A 154 -22.26 -19.65 22.25
C SER A 154 -21.66 -19.58 23.66
N CYS A 155 -20.48 -18.97 23.81
CA CYS A 155 -19.77 -18.85 25.09
C CYS A 155 -20.62 -18.20 26.20
N ALA A 156 -21.50 -17.24 25.89
CA ALA A 156 -22.34 -16.60 26.90
C ALA A 156 -23.60 -17.40 27.31
N VAL A 157 -23.92 -18.49 26.60
CA VAL A 157 -25.19 -19.23 26.81
C VAL A 157 -25.03 -20.41 27.77
N ALA A 158 -23.82 -20.94 27.93
CA ALA A 158 -23.53 -22.10 28.80
C ALA A 158 -23.88 -21.89 30.29
N PRO A 159 -23.68 -20.71 30.93
CA PRO A 159 -24.04 -20.51 32.33
C PRO A 159 -25.55 -20.39 32.58
N ALA A 160 -26.36 -20.08 31.56
CA ALA A 160 -27.80 -19.81 31.71
C ALA A 160 -28.67 -21.08 31.76
N VAL A 161 -28.14 -22.23 31.36
CA VAL A 161 -28.85 -23.53 31.37
C VAL A 161 -28.73 -24.26 32.71
N HIS A 162 -27.77 -23.87 33.57
CA HIS A 162 -27.53 -24.50 34.87
C HIS A 162 -27.98 -23.66 36.09
N ALA A 163 -28.55 -22.47 35.86
CA ALA A 163 -29.19 -21.70 36.92
C ALA A 163 -30.60 -22.28 37.19
N SER A 164 -30.79 -22.92 38.35
CA SER A 164 -32.07 -23.41 38.86
C SER A 164 -33.06 -22.29 39.23
N ASP A 165 -32.60 -21.03 39.23
CA ASP A 165 -33.37 -19.86 39.61
C ASP A 165 -33.89 -19.11 38.37
N ALA A 166 -35.21 -19.02 38.23
CA ALA A 166 -35.88 -18.34 37.12
C ALA A 166 -35.57 -16.84 37.04
N SER A 167 -35.09 -16.23 38.12
CA SER A 167 -34.72 -14.82 38.21
C SER A 167 -33.36 -14.48 37.56
N HIS A 168 -32.53 -15.47 37.24
CA HIS A 168 -31.18 -15.31 36.67
C HIS A 168 -31.04 -15.82 35.22
N ARG A 169 -32.14 -16.04 34.50
CA ARG A 169 -32.07 -16.32 33.06
C ARG A 169 -31.54 -15.08 32.35
N SER A 170 -30.30 -15.16 31.86
CA SER A 170 -29.71 -14.14 31.01
C SER A 170 -30.69 -13.79 29.87
N PRO A 171 -30.92 -12.50 29.55
CA PRO A 171 -31.70 -12.09 28.38
C PRO A 171 -31.18 -12.66 27.04
N TRP A 172 -29.99 -13.28 27.08
CA TRP A 172 -29.27 -13.93 25.97
C TRP A 172 -29.45 -15.46 25.93
N GLY A 173 -30.28 -16.05 26.81
CA GLY A 173 -30.40 -17.51 27.01
C GLY A 173 -31.08 -18.32 25.90
N HIS A 174 -31.41 -17.73 24.74
CA HIS A 174 -31.99 -18.48 23.62
C HIS A 174 -30.89 -19.04 22.74
N VAL A 175 -30.35 -20.22 23.10
CA VAL A 175 -29.41 -21.03 22.27
C VAL A 175 -29.86 -21.10 20.80
N ALA A 176 -31.18 -21.14 20.57
CA ALA A 176 -31.80 -21.21 19.25
C ALA A 176 -31.48 -20.01 18.33
N LEU A 177 -31.11 -18.85 18.86
CA LEU A 177 -30.83 -17.64 18.06
C LEU A 177 -29.36 -17.52 17.63
N VAL A 178 -28.46 -18.30 18.23
CA VAL A 178 -27.01 -18.22 17.94
C VAL A 178 -26.69 -18.51 16.47
N PRO A 179 -27.22 -19.58 15.83
CA PRO A 179 -26.95 -19.83 14.42
C PRO A 179 -27.45 -18.70 13.51
N ALA A 180 -28.63 -18.14 13.79
CA ALA A 180 -29.19 -17.03 13.02
C ALA A 180 -28.33 -15.76 13.15
N ALA A 181 -27.85 -15.45 14.36
CA ALA A 181 -26.96 -14.33 14.60
C ALA A 181 -25.59 -14.53 13.94
N ALA A 182 -25.03 -15.75 13.93
CA ALA A 182 -23.79 -16.06 13.23
C ALA A 182 -23.93 -15.96 11.69
N VAL A 183 -25.05 -16.42 11.13
CA VAL A 183 -25.39 -16.22 9.71
C VAL A 183 -25.46 -14.73 9.38
N LEU A 184 -26.24 -13.96 10.15
CA LEU A 184 -26.39 -12.52 9.90
C LEU A 184 -25.06 -11.78 10.09
N ALA A 185 -24.24 -12.12 11.09
CA ALA A 185 -22.91 -11.54 11.28
C ALA A 185 -22.05 -11.76 10.02
N THR A 186 -22.06 -12.98 9.49
CA THR A 186 -21.33 -13.35 8.26
C THR A 186 -21.78 -12.53 7.06
N ILE A 187 -23.10 -12.35 6.90
CA ILE A 187 -23.66 -11.52 5.83
C ILE A 187 -23.26 -10.04 6.01
N LEU A 188 -23.42 -9.48 7.21
CA LEU A 188 -23.08 -8.07 7.49
C LEU A 188 -21.60 -7.76 7.32
N PHE A 189 -20.72 -8.72 7.62
CA PHE A 189 -19.28 -8.56 7.43
C PHE A 189 -18.89 -8.66 5.95
N LEU A 190 -19.38 -9.67 5.24
CA LEU A 190 -19.00 -9.90 3.84
C LEU A 190 -19.67 -8.94 2.86
N LEU A 191 -20.86 -8.46 3.21
CA LEU A 191 -21.60 -7.43 2.47
C LEU A 191 -21.55 -6.09 3.22
N ASP A 192 -20.37 -5.69 3.68
CA ASP A 192 -20.18 -4.40 4.35
C ASP A 192 -20.16 -3.23 3.36
N GLY A 193 -20.64 -2.07 3.80
CA GLY A 193 -20.59 -0.84 3.01
C GLY A 193 -21.23 0.35 3.71
N GLY A 194 -20.93 1.55 3.19
CA GLY A 194 -21.44 2.81 3.73
C GLY A 194 -22.79 3.26 3.14
N LEU A 195 -23.00 4.57 3.11
CA LEU A 195 -24.19 5.22 2.54
C LEU A 195 -24.10 5.48 1.02
N GLY A 196 -23.15 4.85 0.33
CA GLY A 196 -22.96 4.97 -1.11
C GLY A 196 -24.23 4.71 -1.94
N PHE A 197 -25.08 3.80 -1.48
CA PHE A 197 -26.36 3.50 -2.14
C PHE A 197 -27.30 4.71 -2.25
N LEU A 198 -27.16 5.74 -1.41
CA LEU A 198 -27.96 6.97 -1.54
C LEU A 198 -27.61 7.73 -2.82
N TYR A 199 -26.31 7.81 -3.15
CA TYR A 199 -25.83 8.42 -4.39
C TYR A 199 -26.24 7.60 -5.61
N PHE A 200 -26.30 6.27 -5.49
CA PHE A 200 -26.86 5.42 -6.56
C PHE A 200 -28.32 5.80 -6.88
N PHE A 201 -29.16 5.99 -5.87
CA PHE A 201 -30.55 6.39 -6.11
C PHE A 201 -30.67 7.82 -6.62
N GLU A 202 -29.73 8.71 -6.31
CA GLU A 202 -29.65 10.06 -6.88
C GLU A 202 -29.29 10.01 -8.38
N ASP A 203 -28.22 9.29 -8.72
CA ASP A 203 -27.74 9.14 -10.10
C ASP A 203 -28.74 8.39 -10.98
N TRP A 204 -29.35 7.32 -10.47
CA TRP A 204 -30.40 6.58 -11.19
C TRP A 204 -31.60 7.46 -11.53
N ARG A 205 -32.09 8.25 -10.56
CA ARG A 205 -33.22 9.17 -10.81
C ARG A 205 -32.84 10.24 -11.82
N THR A 206 -31.61 10.73 -11.76
CA THR A 206 -31.10 11.79 -12.65
C THR A 206 -30.88 11.27 -14.07
N SER A 207 -30.47 10.00 -14.23
CA SER A 207 -30.22 9.39 -15.54
C SER A 207 -31.51 9.16 -16.35
N LYS A 208 -32.66 9.10 -15.69
CA LYS A 208 -33.98 8.77 -16.28
C LYS A 208 -34.05 7.40 -16.96
N GLN A 209 -33.07 6.52 -16.72
CA GLN A 209 -33.05 5.15 -17.24
C GLN A 209 -33.96 4.22 -16.44
N GLY A 210 -34.38 3.11 -17.04
CA GLY A 210 -35.04 2.03 -16.32
C GLY A 210 -34.12 1.47 -15.23
N PHE A 211 -34.67 1.06 -14.07
CA PHE A 211 -33.85 0.56 -12.95
C PHE A 211 -32.94 -0.60 -13.36
N LEU A 212 -33.47 -1.58 -14.11
CA LEU A 212 -32.71 -2.75 -14.54
C LEU A 212 -31.60 -2.38 -15.53
N GLU A 213 -31.86 -1.43 -16.43
CA GLU A 213 -30.88 -0.93 -17.40
C GLU A 213 -29.72 -0.22 -16.71
N PHE A 214 -30.03 0.64 -15.74
CA PHE A 214 -29.04 1.35 -14.93
C PHE A 214 -28.22 0.37 -14.08
N TRP A 215 -28.89 -0.59 -13.42
CA TRP A 215 -28.25 -1.64 -12.60
C TRP A 215 -27.32 -2.56 -13.43
N SER A 216 -27.68 -2.90 -14.66
CA SER A 216 -26.86 -3.76 -15.52
C SER A 216 -25.63 -3.07 -16.11
N HIS A 217 -25.56 -1.74 -16.05
CA HIS A 217 -24.49 -0.93 -16.66
C HIS A 217 -23.90 0.09 -15.67
N LEU A 218 -23.66 -0.34 -14.43
CA LEU A 218 -23.07 0.52 -13.40
C LEU A 218 -21.69 1.06 -13.84
N ALA A 219 -21.61 2.37 -14.07
CA ALA A 219 -20.36 3.07 -14.39
C ALA A 219 -19.54 3.45 -13.15
N THR A 220 -20.19 3.53 -11.98
CA THR A 220 -19.61 4.02 -10.73
C THR A 220 -19.61 2.92 -9.66
N ASN A 221 -18.48 2.76 -8.96
CA ASN A 221 -18.43 1.94 -7.76
C ASN A 221 -18.96 2.75 -6.57
N TYR A 222 -20.23 2.58 -6.21
CA TYR A 222 -20.84 3.28 -5.07
C TYR A 222 -20.27 2.85 -3.72
N GLY A 223 -19.50 1.76 -3.64
CA GLY A 223 -18.74 1.37 -2.46
C GLY A 223 -17.40 2.12 -2.31
N ASN A 224 -16.93 2.82 -3.34
CA ASN A 224 -15.63 3.49 -3.36
C ASN A 224 -15.69 4.78 -4.19
N MET A 225 -15.99 5.91 -3.54
CA MET A 225 -16.16 7.22 -4.20
C MET A 225 -15.30 8.29 -3.52
N ASN A 226 -14.04 8.42 -3.94
CA ASN A 226 -13.10 9.40 -3.40
C ASN A 226 -13.65 10.84 -3.41
N VAL A 227 -14.28 11.26 -4.52
CA VAL A 227 -14.86 12.62 -4.64
C VAL A 227 -15.96 12.87 -3.61
N LYS A 228 -16.72 11.84 -3.24
CA LYS A 228 -17.76 11.91 -2.21
C LYS A 228 -17.25 11.49 -0.83
N GLN A 229 -15.92 11.34 -0.64
CA GLN A 229 -15.32 10.92 0.63
C GLN A 229 -15.88 9.58 1.16
N ILE A 230 -16.23 8.66 0.25
CA ILE A 230 -16.54 7.26 0.57
C ILE A 230 -15.27 6.45 0.32
N HIS A 231 -14.61 6.10 1.41
CA HIS A 231 -13.37 5.33 1.44
C HIS A 231 -13.53 3.96 2.11
N TRP A 232 -14.66 3.69 2.76
CA TRP A 232 -14.97 2.36 3.31
C TRP A 232 -15.54 1.46 2.22
N THR A 233 -14.68 0.60 1.70
CA THR A 233 -14.97 -0.30 0.60
C THR A 233 -15.41 -1.67 1.09
N ASN A 234 -16.11 -2.41 0.24
CA ASN A 234 -16.56 -3.76 0.58
C ASN A 234 -15.38 -4.75 0.62
N VAL A 235 -15.39 -5.64 1.62
CA VAL A 235 -14.32 -6.60 1.85
C VAL A 235 -14.16 -7.61 0.71
N ILE A 236 -15.24 -7.99 0.01
CA ILE A 236 -15.13 -8.92 -1.11
C ILE A 236 -14.51 -8.22 -2.33
N SER A 237 -15.03 -7.05 -2.72
CA SER A 237 -14.58 -6.34 -3.93
C SER A 237 -13.17 -5.76 -3.79
N ASP A 238 -12.80 -5.25 -2.62
CA ASP A 238 -11.56 -4.47 -2.46
C ASP A 238 -10.49 -5.17 -1.60
N ALA A 239 -10.82 -6.27 -0.91
CA ALA A 239 -9.82 -7.09 -0.20
C ALA A 239 -9.70 -8.50 -0.79
N PHE A 240 -10.78 -9.28 -0.84
CA PHE A 240 -10.69 -10.70 -1.26
C PHE A 240 -10.33 -10.84 -2.73
N LEU A 241 -10.98 -10.07 -3.60
CA LEU A 241 -10.83 -10.19 -5.04
C LEU A 241 -9.45 -9.69 -5.54
N PRO A 242 -8.98 -8.48 -5.19
CA PRO A 242 -7.69 -7.97 -5.66
C PRO A 242 -6.49 -8.45 -4.84
N GLN A 243 -6.62 -8.56 -3.52
CA GLN A 243 -5.45 -8.74 -2.63
C GLN A 243 -5.29 -10.18 -2.18
N ARG A 244 -4.49 -10.95 -2.92
CA ARG A 244 -4.25 -12.36 -2.59
C ARG A 244 -3.62 -12.54 -1.21
N THR A 245 -2.71 -11.64 -0.81
CA THR A 245 -2.11 -11.64 0.52
C THR A 245 -3.15 -11.61 1.64
N PHE A 246 -4.19 -10.78 1.50
CA PHE A 246 -5.29 -10.70 2.45
C PHE A 246 -6.07 -12.03 2.57
N LEU A 247 -6.34 -12.72 1.45
CA LEU A 247 -7.02 -14.02 1.44
C LEU A 247 -6.25 -15.13 2.17
N PHE A 248 -4.93 -15.03 2.28
CA PHE A 248 -4.13 -15.95 3.09
C PHE A 248 -4.05 -15.51 4.55
N GLY A 249 -3.90 -14.22 4.80
CA GLY A 249 -3.76 -13.69 6.17
C GLY A 249 -5.04 -13.74 6.98
N PHE A 250 -6.17 -13.29 6.42
CA PHE A 250 -7.43 -13.16 7.14
C PHE A 250 -7.97 -14.48 7.74
N PRO A 251 -7.98 -15.63 7.04
CA PRO A 251 -8.36 -16.91 7.65
C PRO A 251 -7.51 -17.27 8.88
N VAL A 252 -6.20 -16.99 8.85
CA VAL A 252 -5.30 -17.22 9.98
C VAL A 252 -5.66 -16.34 11.18
N ALA A 253 -6.05 -15.08 10.96
CA ALA A 253 -6.59 -14.26 12.04
C ALA A 253 -7.89 -14.82 12.60
N MET A 254 -8.81 -15.33 11.77
CA MET A 254 -10.06 -15.93 12.27
C MET A 254 -9.79 -17.16 13.13
N MET A 255 -8.80 -17.98 12.76
CA MET A 255 -8.32 -19.08 13.60
C MET A 255 -7.74 -18.56 14.91
N ALA A 256 -6.82 -17.58 14.87
CA ALA A 256 -6.20 -17.01 16.07
C ALA A 256 -7.23 -16.39 17.03
N PHE A 257 -8.16 -15.58 16.51
CA PHE A 257 -9.24 -14.96 17.30
C PHE A 257 -10.21 -16.00 17.86
N SER A 258 -10.46 -17.11 17.15
CA SER A 258 -11.25 -18.22 17.69
C SER A 258 -10.56 -18.86 18.88
N LEU A 259 -9.24 -19.06 18.82
CA LEU A 259 -8.43 -19.59 19.92
C LEU A 259 -8.37 -18.59 21.09
N PHE A 260 -8.24 -17.30 20.81
CA PHE A 260 -8.31 -16.24 21.84
C PHE A 260 -9.67 -16.23 22.52
N ALA A 261 -10.77 -16.38 21.78
CA ALA A 261 -12.12 -16.46 22.34
C ALA A 261 -12.27 -17.66 23.29
N VAL A 262 -11.68 -18.83 22.97
CA VAL A 262 -11.68 -20.00 23.88
C VAL A 262 -10.95 -19.69 25.18
N VAL A 263 -9.74 -19.13 25.10
CA VAL A 263 -8.91 -18.81 26.29
C VAL A 263 -9.55 -17.69 27.12
N TRP A 264 -10.15 -16.72 26.45
CA TRP A 264 -10.90 -15.64 27.09
C TRP A 264 -12.07 -16.20 27.89
N HIS A 265 -12.90 -17.03 27.25
CA HIS A 265 -14.08 -17.64 27.84
C HIS A 265 -13.77 -18.57 29.02
N GLY A 266 -12.76 -19.45 28.89
CA GLY A 266 -12.39 -20.36 29.98
C GLY A 266 -12.06 -19.62 31.28
N GLY A 267 -11.46 -18.43 31.16
CA GLY A 267 -11.22 -17.57 32.31
C GLY A 267 -12.49 -16.97 32.94
N TRP A 268 -13.59 -16.82 32.20
CA TRP A 268 -14.89 -16.38 32.74
C TRP A 268 -15.63 -17.53 33.44
N GLU A 269 -15.42 -18.78 33.02
CA GLU A 269 -15.98 -19.96 33.69
C GLU A 269 -15.29 -20.30 35.03
N GLY A 270 -14.27 -19.54 35.45
CA GLY A 270 -13.44 -19.86 36.61
C GLY A 270 -12.61 -21.13 36.44
N LYS A 271 -12.62 -21.74 35.24
CA LYS A 271 -11.75 -22.85 34.87
C LYS A 271 -10.36 -22.31 34.58
N GLY A 272 -9.36 -22.91 35.23
CA GLY A 272 -7.97 -22.58 34.96
C GLY A 272 -7.57 -21.18 35.44
N ASN A 273 -7.45 -21.03 36.76
CA ASN A 273 -6.85 -19.86 37.42
C ASN A 273 -5.32 -19.98 37.58
N GLY A 274 -4.72 -21.05 37.08
CA GLY A 274 -3.29 -21.23 37.00
C GLY A 274 -2.65 -20.23 36.03
N ARG A 275 -1.43 -19.82 36.38
CA ARG A 275 -0.66 -18.79 35.65
C ARG A 275 -0.43 -19.11 34.16
N TRP A 276 -0.47 -20.40 33.82
CA TRP A 276 -0.23 -20.92 32.47
C TRP A 276 -1.50 -21.39 31.74
N ASP A 277 -2.69 -21.30 32.33
CA ASP A 277 -3.88 -21.87 31.70
C ASP A 277 -4.20 -21.24 30.33
N GLY A 278 -4.48 -22.11 29.36
CA GLY A 278 -4.64 -21.76 27.95
C GLY A 278 -3.35 -21.74 27.13
N TRP A 279 -2.17 -21.98 27.71
CA TRP A 279 -0.89 -21.97 26.97
C TRP A 279 -0.88 -22.93 25.77
N ASN A 280 -1.49 -24.10 25.91
CA ASN A 280 -1.58 -25.13 24.88
C ASN A 280 -2.46 -24.71 23.69
N ILE A 281 -3.33 -23.72 23.87
CA ILE A 281 -4.16 -23.10 22.84
C ILE A 281 -3.44 -21.89 22.23
N LEU A 282 -2.74 -21.11 23.07
CA LEU A 282 -1.99 -19.92 22.66
C LEU A 282 -0.73 -20.25 21.86
N LEU A 283 -0.06 -21.36 22.15
CA LEU A 283 1.13 -21.82 21.44
C LEU A 283 0.89 -22.05 19.94
N PRO A 284 -0.09 -22.89 19.50
CA PRO A 284 -0.37 -23.06 18.08
C PRO A 284 -0.87 -21.78 17.42
N ALA A 285 -1.62 -20.92 18.14
CA ALA A 285 -1.99 -19.60 17.63
C ALA A 285 -0.75 -18.75 17.32
N GLY A 286 0.27 -18.79 18.19
CA GLY A 286 1.51 -18.06 18.02
C GLY A 286 2.35 -18.58 16.85
N VAL A 287 2.39 -19.91 16.64
CA VAL A 287 3.06 -20.51 15.47
C VAL A 287 2.40 -20.09 14.16
N LEU A 288 1.05 -20.15 14.09
CA LEU A 288 0.30 -19.72 12.90
C LEU A 288 0.53 -18.23 12.59
N VAL A 289 0.48 -17.39 13.62
CA VAL A 289 0.67 -15.94 13.47
C VAL A 289 2.11 -15.59 13.13
N GLY A 290 3.10 -16.31 13.65
CA GLY A 290 4.51 -16.05 13.37
C GLY A 290 4.91 -16.21 11.90
N LEU A 291 4.13 -16.95 11.11
CA LEU A 291 4.33 -17.10 9.66
C LEU A 291 3.65 -15.98 8.84
N LEU A 292 2.74 -15.20 9.45
CA LEU A 292 1.96 -14.20 8.74
C LEU A 292 2.77 -13.14 8.01
N PRO A 293 3.94 -12.66 8.45
CA PRO A 293 4.65 -11.62 7.70
C PRO A 293 4.98 -12.03 6.25
N LEU A 294 5.14 -13.32 5.96
CA LEU A 294 5.35 -13.85 4.61
C LEU A 294 4.07 -13.91 3.75
N PHE A 295 2.90 -13.88 4.38
CA PHE A 295 1.59 -13.93 3.72
C PHE A 295 0.90 -12.56 3.70
N HIS A 296 0.86 -11.87 4.83
CA HIS A 296 0.22 -10.57 5.02
C HIS A 296 0.62 -9.87 6.35
N THR A 297 1.44 -8.83 6.24
CA THR A 297 1.96 -8.06 7.39
C THR A 297 0.87 -7.33 8.19
N HIS A 298 -0.18 -6.81 7.55
CA HIS A 298 -1.27 -6.12 8.27
C HIS A 298 -2.05 -7.08 9.18
N THR A 299 -2.25 -8.34 8.78
CA THR A 299 -2.85 -9.36 9.66
C THR A 299 -1.97 -9.60 10.89
N TYR A 300 -0.66 -9.70 10.71
CA TYR A 300 0.28 -9.88 11.82
C TYR A 300 0.17 -8.74 12.84
N ILE A 301 0.14 -7.48 12.36
CA ILE A 301 -0.06 -6.29 13.21
C ILE A 301 -1.41 -6.35 13.92
N ALA A 302 -2.51 -6.64 13.21
CA ALA A 302 -3.84 -6.68 13.79
C ALA A 302 -3.96 -7.73 14.91
N VAL A 303 -3.49 -8.96 14.68
CA VAL A 303 -3.54 -10.04 15.67
C VAL A 303 -2.63 -9.73 16.86
N GLY A 304 -1.43 -9.17 16.60
CA GLY A 304 -0.52 -8.70 17.64
C GLY A 304 -1.16 -7.65 18.55
N LEU A 305 -1.76 -6.61 17.98
CA LEU A 305 -2.44 -5.55 18.74
C LEU A 305 -3.63 -6.08 19.53
N VAL A 306 -4.50 -6.89 18.92
CA VAL A 306 -5.63 -7.50 19.62
C VAL A 306 -5.15 -8.37 20.80
N SER A 307 -4.09 -9.16 20.62
CA SER A 307 -3.50 -9.96 21.71
C SER A 307 -2.96 -9.07 22.84
N GLY A 308 -2.31 -7.95 22.51
CA GLY A 308 -1.79 -6.98 23.46
C GLY A 308 -2.91 -6.34 24.28
N PHE A 309 -3.98 -5.88 23.62
CA PHE A 309 -5.13 -5.30 24.32
C PHE A 309 -5.87 -6.34 25.19
N LEU A 310 -6.04 -7.58 24.72
CA LEU A 310 -6.60 -8.67 25.54
C LEU A 310 -5.73 -8.95 26.78
N PHE A 311 -4.40 -8.93 26.64
CA PHE A 311 -3.49 -9.02 27.77
C PHE A 311 -3.65 -7.86 28.74
N LEU A 312 -3.73 -6.61 28.26
CA LEU A 312 -3.92 -5.44 29.13
C LEU A 312 -5.23 -5.51 29.93
N LEU A 313 -6.29 -6.04 29.32
CA LEU A 313 -7.58 -6.23 29.99
C LEU A 313 -7.55 -7.38 31.00
N ARG A 314 -6.74 -8.42 30.77
CA ARG A 314 -6.57 -9.56 31.68
C ARG A 314 -5.15 -10.14 31.62
N PRO A 315 -4.20 -9.59 32.40
CA PRO A 315 -2.80 -9.98 32.33
C PRO A 315 -2.58 -11.44 32.77
N ARG A 316 -1.92 -12.23 31.92
CA ARG A 316 -1.60 -13.65 32.16
C ARG A 316 -0.26 -14.02 31.52
N VAL A 317 0.57 -14.81 32.21
CA VAL A 317 1.87 -15.27 31.67
C VAL A 317 1.68 -16.24 30.50
N ALA A 318 0.55 -16.94 30.43
CA ALA A 318 0.22 -17.82 29.31
C ALA A 318 0.33 -17.15 27.92
N TRP A 319 0.18 -15.82 27.82
CA TRP A 319 0.38 -15.06 26.57
C TRP A 319 1.81 -15.14 26.02
N VAL A 320 2.81 -15.44 26.86
CA VAL A 320 4.18 -15.73 26.40
C VAL A 320 4.21 -16.92 25.45
N ALA A 321 3.37 -17.94 25.67
CA ALA A 321 3.27 -19.07 24.75
C ALA A 321 2.76 -18.66 23.36
N PHE A 322 2.01 -17.56 23.24
CA PHE A 322 1.64 -16.98 21.95
C PHE A 322 2.75 -16.08 21.38
N TRP A 323 3.26 -15.12 22.15
CA TRP A 323 4.20 -14.12 21.64
C TRP A 323 5.57 -14.70 21.29
N LEU A 324 6.09 -15.66 22.06
CA LEU A 324 7.42 -16.23 21.81
C LEU A 324 7.54 -16.85 20.41
N PRO A 325 6.70 -17.83 19.99
CA PRO A 325 6.77 -18.34 18.63
C PRO A 325 6.36 -17.30 17.58
N ALA A 326 5.39 -16.42 17.87
CA ALA A 326 4.95 -15.38 16.93
C ALA A 326 6.10 -14.43 16.57
N LEU A 327 6.88 -13.99 17.56
CA LEU A 327 8.02 -13.11 17.36
C LEU A 327 9.22 -13.84 16.74
N LEU A 328 9.57 -15.04 17.23
CA LEU A 328 10.74 -15.79 16.76
C LEU A 328 10.63 -16.19 15.28
N LEU A 329 9.45 -16.63 14.84
CA LEU A 329 9.22 -17.01 13.44
C LEU A 329 9.12 -15.79 12.52
N ALA A 330 8.58 -14.67 13.02
CA ALA A 330 8.45 -13.43 12.27
C ALA A 330 9.78 -12.65 12.15
N ALA A 331 10.69 -12.82 13.11
CA ALA A 331 11.90 -12.01 13.25
C ALA A 331 12.75 -11.92 11.98
N PRO A 332 13.07 -13.01 11.25
CA PRO A 332 13.90 -12.91 10.05
C PRO A 332 13.30 -11.99 8.97
N HIS A 333 11.97 -12.05 8.79
CA HIS A 333 11.30 -11.21 7.81
C HIS A 333 11.15 -9.77 8.30
N ILE A 334 10.77 -9.55 9.57
CA ILE A 334 10.66 -8.19 10.14
C ILE A 334 12.02 -7.47 10.09
N LEU A 335 13.11 -8.15 10.45
CA LEU A 335 14.46 -7.58 10.39
C LEU A 335 14.91 -7.26 8.96
N SER A 336 14.42 -8.00 7.96
CA SER A 336 14.67 -7.64 6.55
C SER A 336 13.95 -6.35 6.13
N LEU A 337 12.86 -6.00 6.80
CA LEU A 337 12.08 -4.79 6.53
C LEU A 337 12.62 -3.55 7.27
N THR A 338 13.37 -3.71 8.38
CA THR A 338 13.74 -2.57 9.25
C THR A 338 14.56 -1.48 8.55
N GLY A 339 15.39 -1.84 7.57
CA GLY A 339 16.16 -0.86 6.78
C GLY A 339 15.31 0.00 5.84
N HIS A 340 14.17 -0.53 5.37
CA HIS A 340 13.25 0.17 4.46
C HIS A 340 12.14 0.93 5.21
N VAL A 341 11.74 0.43 6.38
CA VAL A 341 10.72 1.07 7.24
C VAL A 341 11.22 2.40 7.81
N GLY A 342 12.53 2.52 8.08
CA GLY A 342 13.15 3.68 8.72
C GLY A 342 13.43 4.89 7.81
N SER A 343 13.63 4.69 6.50
CA SER A 343 14.05 5.77 5.58
C SER A 343 12.90 6.58 5.00
N MET A 344 11.68 6.03 4.94
CA MET A 344 10.50 6.68 4.32
C MET A 344 9.35 7.00 5.27
N GLY A 345 9.51 6.78 6.59
CA GLY A 345 8.42 7.00 7.57
C GLY A 345 7.23 6.06 7.37
N PHE A 346 7.49 4.82 6.96
CA PHE A 346 6.48 3.78 6.66
C PHE A 346 5.39 3.68 7.74
N MET A 347 5.76 3.92 9.01
CA MET A 347 4.85 4.17 10.11
C MET A 347 4.92 5.62 10.58
N HIS A 348 3.77 6.28 10.70
CA HIS A 348 3.69 7.65 11.21
C HIS A 348 2.34 7.92 11.89
N ILE A 349 2.29 8.99 12.69
CA ILE A 349 1.06 9.42 13.35
C ILE A 349 0.29 10.33 12.41
N GLN A 350 -0.96 9.96 12.14
CA GLN A 350 -1.94 10.79 11.43
C GLN A 350 -3.31 10.54 12.04
N LEU A 351 -3.98 11.60 12.46
CA LEU A 351 -5.29 11.51 13.09
C LEU A 351 -6.41 11.31 12.06
N ASN A 352 -7.42 10.54 12.45
CA ASN A 352 -8.66 10.32 11.71
C ASN A 352 -8.52 9.59 10.36
N TRP A 353 -7.41 8.86 10.14
CA TRP A 353 -7.18 8.15 8.88
C TRP A 353 -7.37 9.10 7.67
N ARG A 354 -8.29 8.79 6.74
CA ARG A 354 -8.58 9.62 5.55
C ARG A 354 -9.66 10.69 5.77
N GLY A 355 -10.19 10.85 6.99
CA GLY A 355 -11.27 11.79 7.27
C GLY A 355 -10.82 13.21 7.65
N GLY A 356 -9.52 13.51 7.63
CA GLY A 356 -8.98 14.81 8.06
C GLY A 356 -9.51 16.01 7.28
N SER A 357 -9.77 15.84 5.98
CA SER A 357 -10.25 16.89 5.08
C SER A 357 -11.76 17.04 4.99
N SER A 358 -12.56 16.22 5.72
CA SER A 358 -14.02 16.18 5.54
C SER A 358 -14.78 17.37 6.15
N GLY A 359 -14.12 18.21 6.94
CA GLY A 359 -14.72 19.31 7.72
C GLY A 359 -15.66 18.87 8.86
N ASN A 360 -16.25 17.67 8.79
CA ASN A 360 -17.10 17.08 9.82
C ASN A 360 -16.77 15.59 10.02
N TRP A 361 -16.19 15.30 11.19
CA TRP A 361 -15.76 13.96 11.58
C TRP A 361 -16.91 12.95 11.63
N LEU A 362 -18.03 13.32 12.26
CA LEU A 362 -19.17 12.40 12.46
C LEU A 362 -19.85 12.07 11.13
N LEU A 363 -20.04 13.07 10.27
CA LEU A 363 -20.66 12.88 8.97
C LEU A 363 -19.80 12.00 8.06
N TYR A 364 -18.47 12.14 8.12
CA TYR A 364 -17.54 11.27 7.40
C TYR A 364 -17.72 9.80 7.79
N TRP A 365 -17.70 9.51 9.09
CA TRP A 365 -17.85 8.12 9.56
C TRP A 365 -19.26 7.57 9.32
N LEU A 366 -20.30 8.39 9.43
CA LEU A 366 -21.67 7.98 9.08
C LEU A 366 -21.79 7.65 7.59
N ARG A 367 -21.16 8.43 6.71
CA ARG A 367 -21.13 8.16 5.26
C ARG A 367 -20.40 6.86 4.94
N ASN A 368 -19.31 6.59 5.64
CA ASN A 368 -18.43 5.44 5.38
C ASN A 368 -18.95 4.13 5.99
N LEU A 369 -19.43 4.16 7.22
CA LEU A 369 -19.91 2.94 7.91
C LEU A 369 -21.42 2.76 7.85
N GLY A 370 -22.16 3.77 7.41
CA GLY A 370 -23.62 3.70 7.30
C GLY A 370 -24.33 3.50 8.63
N THR A 371 -25.47 2.81 8.57
CA THR A 371 -26.26 2.46 9.75
C THR A 371 -25.52 1.56 10.76
N PRO A 372 -24.57 0.68 10.37
CA PRO A 372 -23.70 -0.01 11.33
C PRO A 372 -23.10 0.88 12.42
N LEU A 373 -22.63 2.08 12.09
CA LEU A 373 -22.08 3.01 13.07
C LEU A 373 -23.06 3.31 14.21
N LEU A 374 -24.34 3.48 13.88
CA LEU A 374 -25.42 3.79 14.83
C LEU A 374 -25.84 2.56 15.66
N MET A 375 -25.58 1.35 15.15
CA MET A 375 -25.96 0.10 15.79
C MET A 375 -24.93 -0.40 16.81
N ILE A 376 -23.64 -0.05 16.66
CA ILE A 376 -22.55 -0.54 17.52
C ILE A 376 -22.79 -0.20 18.99
N GLY A 377 -23.19 1.04 19.31
CA GLY A 377 -23.43 1.48 20.67
C GLY A 377 -24.53 0.67 21.38
N PRO A 378 -25.77 0.66 20.86
CA PRO A 378 -26.86 -0.16 21.40
C PRO A 378 -26.53 -1.65 21.48
N ALA A 379 -25.89 -2.21 20.44
CA ALA A 379 -25.48 -3.60 20.41
C ALA A 379 -24.46 -3.94 21.51
N TRP A 380 -23.47 -3.06 21.71
CA TRP A 380 -22.46 -3.21 22.77
C TRP A 380 -23.08 -3.11 24.16
N VAL A 381 -23.95 -2.12 24.41
CA VAL A 381 -24.64 -1.95 25.71
C VAL A 381 -25.50 -3.17 26.04
N ALA A 382 -26.20 -3.73 25.05
CA ALA A 382 -27.02 -4.90 25.24
C ALA A 382 -26.18 -6.16 25.56
N ALA A 383 -24.95 -6.24 25.03
CA ALA A 383 -24.13 -7.45 25.05
C ALA A 383 -23.70 -7.89 26.46
N PRO A 384 -23.53 -9.21 26.71
CA PRO A 384 -22.94 -9.74 27.93
C PRO A 384 -21.59 -9.09 28.24
N ARG A 385 -21.25 -8.99 29.54
CA ARG A 385 -20.00 -8.36 30.00
C ARG A 385 -18.77 -9.01 29.36
N GLU A 386 -18.78 -10.34 29.21
CA GLU A 386 -17.73 -11.08 28.51
C GLU A 386 -17.48 -10.56 27.09
N TRP A 387 -18.53 -10.47 26.27
CA TRP A 387 -18.42 -9.98 24.88
C TRP A 387 -17.96 -8.53 24.82
N ARG A 388 -18.51 -7.68 25.70
CA ARG A 388 -18.12 -6.27 25.78
C ARG A 388 -16.63 -6.13 26.03
N THR A 389 -16.10 -6.88 26.99
CA THR A 389 -14.67 -6.84 27.32
C THR A 389 -13.79 -7.44 26.23
N PHE A 390 -14.19 -8.54 25.59
CA PHE A 390 -13.45 -9.09 24.44
C PHE A 390 -13.42 -8.10 23.27
N TYR A 391 -14.55 -7.44 22.98
CA TYR A 391 -14.68 -6.45 21.91
C TYR A 391 -13.80 -5.21 22.14
N LEU A 392 -13.48 -4.83 23.38
CA LEU A 392 -12.61 -3.69 23.66
C LEU A 392 -11.22 -3.84 23.03
N ALA A 393 -10.71 -5.05 22.84
CA ALA A 393 -9.45 -5.26 22.13
C ALA A 393 -9.52 -4.85 20.65
N PHE A 394 -10.68 -5.04 20.02
CA PHE A 394 -10.94 -4.60 18.65
C PHE A 394 -11.19 -3.10 18.57
N VAL A 395 -11.81 -2.50 19.59
CA VAL A 395 -11.90 -1.04 19.72
C VAL A 395 -10.50 -0.42 19.83
N GLY A 396 -9.60 -1.05 20.58
CA GLY A 396 -8.19 -0.66 20.64
C GLY A 396 -7.50 -0.72 19.27
N LEU A 397 -7.75 -1.79 18.49
CA LEU A 397 -7.25 -1.89 17.12
C LEU A 397 -7.80 -0.78 16.20
N MET A 398 -9.08 -0.45 16.32
CA MET A 398 -9.69 0.67 15.58
C MET A 398 -9.04 2.00 15.99
N ALA A 399 -8.90 2.26 17.29
CA ALA A 399 -8.26 3.48 17.79
C ALA A 399 -6.81 3.61 17.29
N PHE A 400 -6.04 2.51 17.30
CA PHE A 400 -4.71 2.49 16.70
C PHE A 400 -4.76 2.83 15.20
N SER A 401 -5.69 2.24 14.46
CA SER A 401 -5.81 2.45 13.00
C SER A 401 -6.26 3.87 12.62
N LEU A 402 -6.84 4.61 13.56
CA LEU A 402 -7.24 6.02 13.40
C LEU A 402 -6.10 7.01 13.70
N VAL A 403 -5.03 6.56 14.34
CA VAL A 403 -3.95 7.42 14.83
C VAL A 403 -2.61 7.08 14.19
N VAL A 404 -2.39 5.80 13.87
CA VAL A 404 -1.11 5.29 13.38
C VAL A 404 -1.32 4.69 12.00
N ILE A 405 -0.71 5.28 10.98
CA ILE A 405 -0.64 4.75 9.63
C ILE A 405 0.52 3.77 9.56
N VAL A 406 0.29 2.55 9.03
CA VAL A 406 1.30 1.46 8.99
C VAL A 406 1.78 1.10 7.58
N SER A 407 1.41 1.89 6.57
CA SER A 407 1.94 1.75 5.20
C SER A 407 2.13 3.13 4.54
N PRO A 408 2.86 3.21 3.40
CA PRO A 408 2.99 4.45 2.63
C PRO A 408 1.65 5.01 2.14
N ASN A 409 0.66 4.15 1.88
CA ASN A 409 -0.67 4.56 1.45
C ASN A 409 -1.63 4.57 2.64
N PRO A 410 -2.07 5.74 3.15
CA PRO A 410 -2.97 5.79 4.30
C PRO A 410 -4.21 4.91 4.14
N TYR A 411 -4.72 4.73 2.92
CA TYR A 411 -5.86 3.87 2.63
C TYR A 411 -5.71 2.42 3.14
N ASP A 412 -4.50 1.86 3.14
CA ASP A 412 -4.27 0.46 3.53
C ASP A 412 -4.61 0.16 4.99
N ASN A 413 -4.70 1.17 5.87
CA ASN A 413 -5.18 0.99 7.25
C ASN A 413 -6.58 0.36 7.31
N ILE A 414 -7.39 0.45 6.25
CA ILE A 414 -8.68 -0.26 6.16
C ILE A 414 -8.51 -1.77 6.39
N LYS A 415 -7.36 -2.35 6.00
CA LYS A 415 -7.03 -3.78 6.21
C LYS A 415 -7.00 -4.15 7.70
N LEU A 416 -6.60 -3.21 8.57
CA LEU A 416 -6.67 -3.37 10.02
C LEU A 416 -8.10 -3.18 10.53
N MET A 417 -8.81 -2.18 9.99
CA MET A 417 -10.17 -1.85 10.39
C MET A 417 -11.18 -2.96 10.08
N TYR A 418 -10.98 -3.75 9.02
CA TYR A 418 -11.84 -4.90 8.73
C TYR A 418 -11.91 -5.91 9.88
N TYR A 419 -10.86 -6.09 10.67
CA TYR A 419 -10.92 -6.98 11.85
C TYR A 419 -11.80 -6.41 12.96
N TRP A 420 -11.77 -5.09 13.18
CA TRP A 420 -12.69 -4.42 14.10
C TRP A 420 -14.13 -4.50 13.60
N TYR A 421 -14.34 -4.30 12.30
CA TYR A 421 -15.66 -4.39 11.71
C TYR A 421 -16.21 -5.82 11.79
N ALA A 422 -15.38 -6.85 11.56
CA ALA A 422 -15.76 -8.26 11.76
C ALA A 422 -16.27 -8.52 13.18
N ALA A 423 -15.58 -8.03 14.22
CA ALA A 423 -16.03 -8.13 15.60
C ALA A 423 -17.32 -7.33 15.85
N SER A 424 -17.46 -6.16 15.22
CA SER A 424 -18.64 -5.30 15.30
C SER A 424 -19.87 -5.97 14.66
N SER A 425 -19.71 -6.65 13.52
CA SER A 425 -20.79 -7.38 12.84
C SER A 425 -21.37 -8.49 13.71
N ILE A 426 -20.55 -9.15 14.55
CA ILE A 426 -21.01 -10.17 15.50
C ILE A 426 -21.94 -9.55 16.55
N LEU A 427 -21.55 -8.41 17.14
CA LEU A 427 -22.37 -7.71 18.12
C LEU A 427 -23.68 -7.19 17.52
N ILE A 428 -23.58 -6.52 16.36
CA ILE A 428 -24.72 -5.94 15.64
C ILE A 428 -25.72 -7.05 15.27
N ALA A 429 -25.23 -8.16 14.70
CA ALA A 429 -26.10 -9.26 14.29
C ALA A 429 -26.84 -9.89 15.47
N ALA A 430 -26.15 -10.10 16.60
CA ALA A 430 -26.77 -10.63 17.81
C ALA A 430 -27.88 -9.70 18.34
N TRP A 431 -27.65 -8.39 18.31
CA TRP A 431 -28.65 -7.40 18.68
C TRP A 431 -29.83 -7.34 17.70
N LEU A 432 -29.58 -7.33 16.39
CA LEU A 432 -30.61 -7.29 15.35
C LEU A 432 -31.49 -8.54 15.35
N VAL A 433 -30.92 -9.74 15.52
CA VAL A 433 -31.72 -10.98 15.62
C VAL A 433 -32.64 -10.95 16.82
N ARG A 434 -32.17 -10.41 17.96
CA ARG A 434 -33.01 -10.22 19.14
C ARG A 434 -34.11 -9.19 18.89
N LEU A 435 -33.78 -8.07 18.26
CA LEU A 435 -34.73 -7.02 17.87
C LEU A 435 -35.81 -7.60 16.94
N ALA A 436 -35.42 -8.41 15.96
CA ALA A 436 -36.34 -9.11 15.05
C ALA A 436 -37.18 -10.19 15.73
N HIS A 437 -36.79 -10.69 16.91
CA HIS A 437 -37.64 -11.64 17.63
C HIS A 437 -38.94 -10.98 18.13
N VAL A 438 -38.87 -9.69 18.45
CA VAL A 438 -40.03 -8.87 18.85
C VAL A 438 -40.80 -8.43 17.60
N HIS A 439 -42.05 -8.89 17.44
CA HIS A 439 -42.86 -8.67 16.24
C HIS A 439 -42.92 -7.21 15.77
N ARG A 440 -43.11 -6.26 16.70
CA ARG A 440 -43.19 -4.82 16.40
C ARG A 440 -41.87 -4.20 15.91
N GLN A 441 -40.73 -4.82 16.21
CA GLN A 441 -39.41 -4.30 15.88
C GLN A 441 -38.77 -5.01 14.68
N ARG A 442 -39.41 -6.05 14.13
CA ARG A 442 -38.97 -6.80 12.95
C ARG A 442 -38.69 -5.92 11.74
N LEU A 443 -39.62 -5.02 11.41
CA LEU A 443 -39.46 -4.14 10.27
C LEU A 443 -38.23 -3.25 10.42
N LEU A 444 -38.03 -2.66 11.61
CA LEU A 444 -36.86 -1.84 11.90
C LEU A 444 -35.56 -2.65 11.78
N ALA A 445 -35.51 -3.84 12.38
CA ALA A 445 -34.35 -4.72 12.29
C ALA A 445 -33.99 -5.08 10.84
N SER A 446 -35.00 -5.41 10.02
CA SER A 446 -34.83 -5.72 8.60
C SER A 446 -34.35 -4.51 7.81
N LEU A 447 -34.92 -3.32 8.02
CA LEU A 447 -34.48 -2.10 7.33
C LEU A 447 -33.05 -1.72 7.69
N LEU A 448 -32.68 -1.85 8.96
CA LEU A 448 -31.30 -1.63 9.41
C LEU A 448 -30.34 -2.63 8.76
N ALA A 449 -30.67 -3.92 8.76
CA ALA A 449 -29.85 -4.95 8.10
C ALA A 449 -29.72 -4.72 6.58
N LEU A 450 -30.82 -4.38 5.89
CA LEU A 450 -30.80 -4.09 4.45
C LEU A 450 -29.96 -2.85 4.13
N SER A 451 -30.10 -1.79 4.92
CA SER A 451 -29.30 -0.57 4.75
C SER A 451 -27.81 -0.79 4.96
N ALA A 452 -27.44 -1.70 5.87
CA ALA A 452 -26.04 -2.04 6.16
C ALA A 452 -25.36 -2.78 5.00
N ILE A 453 -26.12 -3.45 4.12
CA ILE A 453 -25.58 -4.24 3.00
C ILE A 453 -25.81 -3.63 1.62
N ALA A 454 -26.60 -2.56 1.52
CA ALA A 454 -27.06 -2.02 0.24
C ALA A 454 -25.90 -1.57 -0.67
N SER A 455 -24.91 -0.85 -0.11
CA SER A 455 -23.74 -0.41 -0.88
C SER A 455 -22.82 -1.56 -1.31
N ALA A 456 -22.77 -2.65 -0.53
CA ALA A 456 -22.01 -3.83 -0.90
C ALA A 456 -22.60 -4.51 -2.14
N LEU A 457 -23.92 -4.64 -2.22
CA LEU A 457 -24.59 -5.22 -3.39
C LEU A 457 -24.28 -4.43 -4.67
N LEU A 458 -24.19 -3.09 -4.56
CA LEU A 458 -23.78 -2.21 -5.65
C LEU A 458 -22.30 -2.40 -6.02
N ALA A 459 -21.41 -2.53 -5.04
CA ALA A 459 -19.99 -2.81 -5.29
C ALA A 459 -19.80 -4.16 -6.00
N LEU A 460 -20.46 -5.22 -5.56
CA LEU A 460 -20.39 -6.54 -6.21
C LEU A 460 -20.97 -6.53 -7.63
N GLN A 461 -22.06 -5.78 -7.85
CA GLN A 461 -22.62 -5.62 -9.18
C GLN A 461 -21.67 -4.84 -10.10
N TYR A 462 -21.05 -3.77 -9.60
CA TYR A 462 -20.03 -3.02 -10.34
C TYR A 462 -18.88 -3.92 -10.78
N GLU A 463 -18.33 -4.73 -9.87
CA GLU A 463 -17.28 -5.70 -10.19
C GLU A 463 -17.77 -6.73 -11.24
N ASP A 464 -18.99 -7.23 -11.15
CA ASP A 464 -19.50 -8.24 -12.10
C ASP A 464 -19.64 -7.73 -13.55
N VAL A 465 -19.94 -6.44 -13.73
CA VAL A 465 -20.13 -5.83 -15.05
C VAL A 465 -18.87 -5.15 -15.59
N ASN A 466 -17.94 -4.76 -14.73
CA ASN A 466 -16.70 -4.10 -15.13
C ASN A 466 -15.71 -5.09 -15.75
N ARG A 467 -15.28 -4.81 -16.99
CA ARG A 467 -14.27 -5.61 -17.69
C ARG A 467 -13.33 -4.72 -18.47
N LYS A 468 -12.03 -4.96 -18.29
CA LYS A 468 -10.93 -4.25 -18.96
C LYS A 468 -9.93 -5.26 -19.49
N LEU A 469 -9.43 -5.01 -20.70
CA LEU A 469 -8.38 -5.81 -21.32
C LEU A 469 -7.09 -5.64 -20.51
N VAL A 470 -6.54 -6.76 -20.04
CA VAL A 470 -5.29 -6.81 -19.27
C VAL A 470 -4.12 -7.04 -20.22
N PHE A 471 -4.18 -8.11 -21.02
CA PHE A 471 -3.18 -8.42 -22.04
C PHE A 471 -3.87 -8.79 -23.35
N SER A 472 -3.44 -8.17 -24.44
CA SER A 472 -3.89 -8.53 -25.79
C SER A 472 -3.26 -9.84 -26.27
N HIS A 473 -3.81 -10.44 -27.33
CA HIS A 473 -3.19 -11.60 -27.97
C HIS A 473 -1.74 -11.31 -28.43
N GLU A 474 -1.50 -10.12 -29.00
CA GLU A 474 -0.17 -9.66 -29.45
C GLU A 474 0.82 -9.61 -28.27
N GLU A 475 0.40 -9.05 -27.13
CA GLU A 475 1.22 -8.98 -25.92
C GLU A 475 1.50 -10.37 -25.33
N MET A 476 0.53 -11.29 -25.37
CA MET A 476 0.69 -12.65 -24.89
C MET A 476 1.65 -13.46 -25.77
N GLU A 477 1.63 -13.25 -27.08
CA GLU A 477 2.55 -13.89 -28.02
C GLU A 477 3.97 -13.34 -27.86
N ALA A 478 4.13 -12.03 -27.69
CA ALA A 478 5.41 -11.42 -27.39
C ALA A 478 5.99 -11.94 -26.06
N ALA A 479 5.18 -12.05 -25.02
CA ALA A 479 5.61 -12.63 -23.74
C ALA A 479 6.07 -14.09 -23.87
N ARG A 480 5.35 -14.89 -24.66
CA ARG A 480 5.76 -16.28 -24.96
C ARG A 480 7.11 -16.31 -25.67
N PHE A 481 7.27 -15.49 -26.72
CA PHE A 481 8.52 -15.40 -27.46
C PHE A 481 9.68 -14.98 -26.56
N VAL A 482 9.51 -13.92 -25.77
CA VAL A 482 10.51 -13.44 -24.81
C VAL A 482 10.90 -14.55 -23.83
N ARG A 483 9.93 -15.26 -23.26
CA ARG A 483 10.20 -16.35 -22.33
C ARG A 483 11.06 -17.46 -22.95
N GLU A 484 10.80 -17.79 -24.22
CA GLU A 484 11.46 -18.89 -24.93
C GLU A 484 12.82 -18.50 -25.51
N ASN A 485 13.07 -17.21 -25.75
CA ASN A 485 14.25 -16.72 -26.48
C ASN A 485 15.15 -15.77 -25.67
N THR A 486 14.90 -15.59 -24.38
CA THR A 486 15.75 -14.74 -23.52
C THR A 486 16.15 -15.43 -22.22
N ALA A 487 17.32 -15.06 -21.71
CA ALA A 487 17.80 -15.52 -20.41
C ALA A 487 16.82 -15.15 -19.28
N PRO A 488 16.67 -15.99 -18.24
CA PRO A 488 15.72 -15.76 -17.15
C PRO A 488 15.82 -14.40 -16.44
N ALA A 489 17.04 -13.86 -16.35
CA ALA A 489 17.34 -12.58 -15.71
C ALA A 489 17.70 -11.45 -16.70
N ALA A 490 17.36 -11.60 -18.00
CA ALA A 490 17.51 -10.51 -18.97
C ALA A 490 16.67 -9.29 -18.55
N LEU A 491 17.30 -8.12 -18.48
CA LEU A 491 16.66 -6.89 -18.03
C LEU A 491 15.99 -6.15 -19.18
N PHE A 492 14.70 -5.90 -19.06
CA PHE A 492 13.92 -5.17 -20.04
C PHE A 492 13.66 -3.72 -19.63
N LEU A 493 13.71 -2.81 -20.59
CA LEU A 493 13.05 -1.51 -20.49
C LEU A 493 11.65 -1.64 -21.10
N ALA A 494 10.63 -1.31 -20.31
CA ALA A 494 9.22 -1.31 -20.72
C ALA A 494 8.51 -0.13 -20.04
N ALA A 495 7.41 0.35 -20.62
CA ALA A 495 6.61 1.39 -20.01
C ALA A 495 6.09 0.93 -18.63
N PRO A 496 6.14 1.80 -17.60
CA PRO A 496 5.75 1.49 -16.23
C PRO A 496 4.22 1.54 -16.06
N ALA A 497 3.54 0.66 -16.79
CA ALA A 497 2.10 0.50 -16.79
C ALA A 497 1.69 -0.79 -16.09
N ASN A 498 0.51 -0.84 -15.48
CA ASN A 498 0.06 -2.02 -14.71
C ASN A 498 0.08 -3.32 -15.51
N HIS A 499 0.03 -3.29 -16.85
CA HIS A 499 0.08 -4.49 -17.68
C HIS A 499 1.39 -4.55 -18.46
N GLN A 500 2.44 -5.08 -17.83
CA GLN A 500 3.72 -5.32 -18.49
C GLN A 500 3.79 -6.81 -18.88
N PRO A 501 3.58 -7.21 -20.15
CA PRO A 501 3.54 -8.62 -20.54
C PRO A 501 4.89 -9.33 -20.32
N VAL A 502 5.99 -8.63 -20.57
CA VAL A 502 7.35 -9.13 -20.29
C VAL A 502 7.53 -9.48 -18.81
N LEU A 503 7.10 -8.58 -17.93
CA LEU A 503 7.20 -8.78 -16.48
C LEU A 503 6.20 -9.82 -15.98
N SER A 504 4.93 -9.68 -16.37
CA SER A 504 3.80 -10.41 -15.76
C SER A 504 3.59 -11.80 -16.35
N LEU A 505 3.94 -12.03 -17.62
CA LEU A 505 3.69 -13.29 -18.31
C LEU A 505 4.98 -14.03 -18.64
N ALA A 506 6.04 -13.32 -19.05
CA ALA A 506 7.34 -13.93 -19.38
C ALA A 506 8.23 -14.13 -18.14
N GLY A 507 7.96 -13.44 -17.03
CA GLY A 507 8.73 -13.53 -15.79
C GLY A 507 10.12 -12.89 -15.89
N ARG A 508 10.30 -11.90 -16.78
CA ARG A 508 11.57 -11.16 -16.93
C ARG A 508 11.54 -9.87 -16.12
N PRO A 509 12.66 -9.50 -15.47
CA PRO A 509 12.73 -8.25 -14.73
C PRO A 509 12.62 -7.04 -15.67
N VAL A 510 12.06 -5.95 -15.14
CA VAL A 510 12.02 -4.66 -15.83
C VAL A 510 12.81 -3.62 -15.06
N LEU A 511 13.38 -2.65 -15.76
CA LEU A 511 14.15 -1.57 -15.14
C LEU A 511 13.29 -0.78 -14.13
N ARG A 512 12.02 -0.57 -14.48
CA ARG A 512 11.04 0.14 -13.68
C ARG A 512 9.62 -0.41 -13.90
N GLY A 513 8.98 -0.81 -12.80
CA GLY A 513 7.57 -1.16 -12.75
C GLY A 513 6.65 0.05 -12.55
N PRO A 514 5.33 -0.19 -12.44
CA PRO A 514 4.32 0.85 -12.27
C PRO A 514 4.47 1.67 -10.99
N THR A 515 4.25 2.99 -11.10
CA THR A 515 4.32 3.94 -9.96
C THR A 515 3.55 3.46 -8.74
N ALA A 516 2.31 2.98 -8.96
CA ALA A 516 1.42 2.58 -7.88
C ALA A 516 2.01 1.45 -7.02
N TRP A 517 2.68 0.46 -7.63
CA TRP A 517 3.31 -0.66 -6.91
C TRP A 517 4.56 -0.22 -6.17
N LEU A 518 5.43 0.56 -6.83
CA LEU A 518 6.69 1.00 -6.23
C LEU A 518 6.42 1.89 -5.01
N TRP A 519 5.50 2.84 -5.14
CA TRP A 519 5.11 3.75 -4.07
C TRP A 519 4.41 3.05 -2.91
N SER A 520 3.41 2.19 -3.18
CA SER A 520 2.66 1.51 -2.11
C SER A 520 3.52 0.53 -1.31
N HIS A 521 4.57 -0.04 -1.93
CA HIS A 521 5.53 -0.93 -1.28
C HIS A 521 6.73 -0.19 -0.69
N GLY A 522 6.83 1.13 -0.87
CA GLY A 522 7.87 1.99 -0.30
C GLY A 522 9.25 1.82 -0.92
N TYR A 523 9.33 1.64 -2.24
CA TYR A 523 10.58 1.72 -3.00
C TYR A 523 10.81 3.13 -3.54
N ASP A 524 12.07 3.55 -3.59
CA ASP A 524 12.46 4.79 -4.27
C ASP A 524 12.74 4.48 -5.74
N PHE A 525 12.05 5.21 -6.62
CA PHE A 525 12.11 5.00 -8.05
C PHE A 525 12.24 6.30 -8.84
N ILE A 526 12.34 7.45 -8.16
CA ILE A 526 12.23 8.75 -8.81
C ILE A 526 13.39 8.96 -9.80
N GLN A 527 14.61 8.54 -9.42
CA GLN A 527 15.77 8.61 -10.29
C GLN A 527 15.56 7.81 -11.58
N ARG A 528 15.08 6.56 -11.45
CA ARG A 528 14.84 5.71 -12.62
C ARG A 528 13.69 6.21 -13.48
N GLU A 529 12.70 6.88 -12.91
CA GLU A 529 11.62 7.49 -13.68
C GLU A 529 12.17 8.53 -14.67
N ALA A 530 13.11 9.37 -14.22
CA ALA A 530 13.76 10.35 -15.08
C ALA A 530 14.62 9.69 -16.17
N ASP A 531 15.43 8.69 -15.81
CA ASP A 531 16.31 8.02 -16.76
C ASP A 531 15.53 7.19 -17.80
N VAL A 532 14.45 6.51 -17.39
CA VAL A 532 13.55 5.77 -18.30
C VAL A 532 12.98 6.71 -19.35
N ARG A 533 12.53 7.91 -18.93
CA ARG A 533 12.05 8.94 -19.86
C ARG A 533 13.17 9.38 -20.81
N ALA A 534 14.36 9.69 -20.29
CA ALA A 534 15.50 10.11 -21.09
C ALA A 534 15.93 9.07 -22.14
N ILE A 535 15.84 7.78 -21.81
CA ILE A 535 16.11 6.69 -22.76
C ILE A 535 15.04 6.67 -23.85
N TYR A 536 13.75 6.68 -23.48
CA TYR A 536 12.66 6.60 -24.46
C TYR A 536 12.62 7.81 -25.41
N THR A 537 12.96 9.01 -24.94
CA THR A 537 13.00 10.20 -25.80
C THR A 537 14.27 10.32 -26.65
N GLY A 538 15.14 9.30 -26.67
CA GLY A 538 16.37 9.31 -27.47
C GLY A 538 17.38 10.39 -27.06
N SER A 539 17.41 10.78 -25.77
CA SER A 539 18.32 11.82 -25.30
C SER A 539 19.81 11.46 -25.55
N PRO A 540 20.73 12.44 -25.61
CA PRO A 540 22.16 12.18 -25.81
C PRO A 540 22.78 11.18 -24.83
N GLU A 541 22.25 11.11 -23.60
CA GLU A 541 22.71 10.20 -22.53
C GLU A 541 22.08 8.80 -22.63
N ALA A 542 21.09 8.59 -23.48
CA ALA A 542 20.37 7.32 -23.57
C ALA A 542 21.28 6.08 -23.77
N PRO A 543 22.30 6.10 -24.66
CA PRO A 543 23.21 4.97 -24.79
C PRO A 543 24.02 4.66 -23.51
N GLU A 544 24.45 5.71 -22.80
CA GLU A 544 25.18 5.58 -21.54
C GLU A 544 24.28 5.05 -20.43
N LEU A 545 23.02 5.50 -20.37
CA LEU A 545 22.02 5.02 -19.42
C LEU A 545 21.66 3.54 -19.65
N LEU A 546 21.45 3.13 -20.90
CA LEU A 546 21.22 1.72 -21.25
C LEU A 546 22.38 0.83 -20.78
N SER A 547 23.62 1.30 -20.99
CA SER A 547 24.84 0.61 -20.55
C SER A 547 24.97 0.58 -19.02
N TYR A 548 24.74 1.71 -18.36
CA TYR A 548 24.81 1.88 -16.91
C TYR A 548 23.83 0.96 -16.18
N TYR A 549 22.58 0.93 -16.64
CA TYR A 549 21.54 0.04 -16.09
C TYR A 549 21.69 -1.41 -16.55
N ARG A 550 22.52 -1.62 -17.57
CA ARG A 550 22.80 -2.92 -18.19
C ARG A 550 21.55 -3.55 -18.80
N VAL A 551 20.72 -2.72 -19.44
CA VAL A 551 19.48 -3.12 -20.12
C VAL A 551 19.84 -4.03 -21.29
N ASP A 552 19.19 -5.19 -21.36
CA ASP A 552 19.40 -6.18 -22.42
C ASP A 552 18.44 -5.95 -23.59
N PHE A 553 17.21 -5.53 -23.31
CA PHE A 553 16.18 -5.31 -24.32
C PHE A 553 15.33 -4.08 -24.04
N VAL A 554 14.87 -3.41 -25.10
CA VAL A 554 13.93 -2.28 -25.01
C VAL A 554 12.64 -2.66 -25.73
N SER A 555 11.52 -2.62 -25.02
CA SER A 555 10.18 -2.76 -25.60
C SER A 555 9.62 -1.40 -25.99
N LEU A 556 9.02 -1.32 -27.17
CA LEU A 556 8.40 -0.13 -27.75
C LEU A 556 7.04 -0.51 -28.35
N GLY A 557 5.99 -0.30 -27.57
CA GLY A 557 4.60 -0.51 -27.95
C GLY A 557 3.78 0.78 -27.93
N PRO A 558 2.44 0.69 -27.97
CA PRO A 558 1.57 1.86 -27.91
C PRO A 558 1.78 2.70 -26.65
N ARG A 559 2.02 2.05 -25.51
CA ARG A 559 2.14 2.73 -24.21
C ARG A 559 3.43 3.53 -24.07
N GLU A 560 4.53 3.00 -24.56
CA GLU A 560 5.80 3.71 -24.59
C GLU A 560 5.69 4.98 -25.45
N ARG A 561 5.01 4.87 -26.61
CA ARG A 561 4.72 6.01 -27.49
C ARG A 561 3.77 7.02 -26.84
N GLU A 562 2.70 6.57 -26.20
CA GLU A 562 1.72 7.46 -25.55
C GLU A 562 2.25 8.13 -24.28
N THR A 563 3.03 7.41 -23.47
CA THR A 563 3.49 7.89 -22.15
C THR A 563 4.74 8.75 -22.25
N PHE A 564 5.66 8.40 -23.15
CA PHE A 564 6.97 9.06 -23.25
C PHE A 564 7.21 9.76 -24.57
N ARG A 565 6.30 9.60 -25.56
CA ARG A 565 6.55 10.01 -26.95
C ARG A 565 7.85 9.39 -27.48
N ALA A 566 8.00 8.09 -27.24
CA ALA A 566 9.23 7.37 -27.52
C ALA A 566 9.74 7.61 -28.96
N ASP A 567 11.02 7.98 -29.08
CA ASP A 567 11.69 8.23 -30.36
C ASP A 567 12.01 6.90 -31.04
N GLN A 568 11.09 6.44 -31.89
CA GLN A 568 11.26 5.19 -32.60
C GLN A 568 12.44 5.23 -33.58
N ALA A 569 12.72 6.36 -34.22
CA ALA A 569 13.82 6.48 -35.18
C ALA A 569 15.17 6.27 -34.49
N PHE A 570 15.35 6.84 -33.30
CA PHE A 570 16.52 6.61 -32.46
C PHE A 570 16.79 5.11 -32.22
N PHE A 571 15.75 4.32 -31.93
CA PHE A 571 15.90 2.88 -31.70
C PHE A 571 16.14 2.10 -33.00
N ASP A 572 15.39 2.40 -34.06
CA ASP A 572 15.50 1.75 -35.37
C ASP A 572 16.90 1.92 -35.99
N GLU A 573 17.53 3.09 -35.80
CA GLU A 573 18.87 3.39 -36.34
C GLU A 573 20.01 2.73 -35.54
N ARG A 574 19.82 2.47 -34.25
CA ARG A 574 20.92 2.09 -33.33
C ARG A 574 20.90 0.64 -32.90
N PHE A 575 19.73 0.00 -32.86
CA PHE A 575 19.58 -1.33 -32.27
C PHE A 575 18.86 -2.28 -33.23
N PRO A 576 19.31 -3.54 -33.34
CA PRO A 576 18.61 -4.52 -34.13
C PRO A 576 17.28 -4.90 -33.49
N VAL A 577 16.28 -5.16 -34.34
CA VAL A 577 14.98 -5.68 -33.93
C VAL A 577 15.11 -7.13 -33.48
N PHE A 578 14.75 -7.41 -32.24
CA PHE A 578 14.69 -8.75 -31.64
C PHE A 578 13.32 -9.42 -31.87
N TYR A 579 12.24 -8.64 -31.79
CA TYR A 579 10.88 -9.09 -32.03
C TYR A 579 10.06 -7.95 -32.61
N HIS A 580 9.19 -8.26 -33.56
CA HIS A 580 8.22 -7.30 -34.06
C HIS A 580 6.92 -8.01 -34.41
N ARG A 581 5.81 -7.44 -33.93
CA ARG A 581 4.46 -7.83 -34.33
C ARG A 581 3.53 -6.66 -34.08
N GLY A 582 2.68 -6.33 -35.05
CA GLY A 582 1.67 -5.28 -34.88
C GLY A 582 2.30 -3.94 -34.49
N GLN A 583 1.94 -3.43 -33.31
CA GLN A 583 2.45 -2.16 -32.78
C GLN A 583 3.60 -2.35 -31.78
N LEU A 584 3.94 -3.59 -31.40
CA LEU A 584 5.02 -3.90 -30.47
C LEU A 584 6.31 -4.29 -31.20
N THR A 585 7.37 -3.53 -30.94
CA THR A 585 8.75 -3.85 -31.32
C THR A 585 9.61 -4.03 -30.07
N ILE A 586 10.48 -5.03 -30.05
CA ILE A 586 11.51 -5.22 -29.02
C ILE A 586 12.87 -5.13 -29.69
N TYR A 587 13.74 -4.28 -29.17
CA TYR A 587 15.12 -4.08 -29.65
C TYR A 587 16.11 -4.79 -28.73
N ASP A 588 17.20 -5.30 -29.30
CA ASP A 588 18.32 -5.89 -28.55
C ASP A 588 19.42 -4.86 -28.31
N THR A 589 19.58 -4.43 -27.07
CA THR A 589 20.57 -3.40 -26.67
C THR A 589 21.89 -4.01 -26.21
N ARG A 590 22.02 -5.33 -26.22
CA ARG A 590 23.26 -5.99 -25.79
C ARG A 590 24.40 -5.70 -26.78
N PRO A 591 25.65 -5.64 -26.30
CA PRO A 591 26.84 -5.65 -27.16
C PRO A 591 26.84 -6.85 -28.11
N PRO A 592 27.37 -6.73 -29.35
CA PRO A 592 27.39 -7.81 -30.33
C PRO A 592 27.96 -9.13 -29.82
N GLU A 593 28.95 -9.07 -28.93
CA GLU A 593 29.62 -10.24 -28.34
C GLU A 593 28.69 -11.04 -27.42
N LEU A 594 27.72 -10.37 -26.78
CA LEU A 594 26.71 -10.99 -25.92
C LEU A 594 25.44 -11.41 -26.67
N ARG A 595 25.35 -11.12 -27.99
CA ARG A 595 24.24 -11.57 -28.85
C ARG A 595 24.44 -13.01 -29.34
N ILE A 596 25.68 -13.48 -29.41
CA ILE A 596 26.05 -14.80 -29.96
C ILE A 596 26.68 -15.63 -28.84
N GLY A 597 25.86 -16.37 -28.09
CA GLY A 597 26.33 -17.30 -27.06
C GLY A 597 25.44 -17.35 -25.83
N ALA A 598 25.28 -18.54 -25.26
CA ALA A 598 24.58 -18.74 -24.00
C ALA A 598 25.50 -18.34 -22.84
N ALA A 599 25.43 -17.09 -22.37
CA ALA A 599 25.99 -16.75 -21.07
C ALA A 599 25.33 -17.64 -19.99
N VAL A 600 26.15 -18.15 -19.06
CA VAL A 600 25.72 -19.13 -18.05
C VAL A 600 24.74 -18.44 -17.09
N GLU A 601 23.59 -19.06 -16.81
CA GLU A 601 22.48 -18.46 -16.02
C GLU A 601 22.91 -17.78 -14.70
N GLY A 602 23.97 -18.28 -14.05
CA GLY A 602 24.52 -17.72 -12.82
C GLY A 602 25.08 -16.30 -12.96
N GLU A 603 25.61 -15.94 -14.13
CA GLU A 603 26.19 -14.61 -14.40
C GLU A 603 25.10 -13.53 -14.52
N TYR A 604 23.94 -13.86 -15.11
CA TYR A 604 22.85 -12.90 -15.27
C TYR A 604 22.25 -12.46 -13.92
N TRP A 605 22.06 -13.40 -12.99
CA TRP A 605 21.55 -13.05 -11.67
C TRP A 605 22.57 -12.29 -10.83
N ALA A 606 23.87 -12.57 -10.99
CA ALA A 606 24.92 -11.77 -10.36
C ALA A 606 24.93 -10.33 -10.91
N LYS A 607 24.87 -10.19 -12.25
CA LYS A 607 24.73 -8.89 -12.95
C LYS A 607 23.50 -8.12 -12.45
N LEU A 608 22.35 -8.79 -12.33
CA LEU A 608 21.09 -8.14 -11.95
C LEU A 608 21.07 -7.70 -10.48
N ARG A 609 21.74 -8.45 -9.58
CA ARG A 609 21.83 -8.13 -8.14
C ARG A 609 22.92 -7.12 -7.81
N ALA A 610 23.87 -6.88 -8.71
CA ALA A 610 24.93 -5.91 -8.48
C ALA A 610 24.34 -4.50 -8.37
N PRO A 611 24.70 -3.73 -7.32
CA PRO A 611 24.25 -2.35 -7.19
C PRO A 611 24.76 -1.50 -8.36
N TYR A 612 24.05 -0.42 -8.66
CA TYR A 612 24.50 0.57 -9.64
C TYR A 612 25.50 1.53 -8.98
N ALA A 613 26.54 1.91 -9.72
CA ALA A 613 27.56 2.82 -9.20
C ALA A 613 26.95 4.22 -8.97
N PRO A 614 27.26 4.92 -7.87
CA PRO A 614 26.82 6.30 -7.67
C PRO A 614 27.18 7.19 -8.87
N ARG A 615 26.22 7.99 -9.34
CA ARG A 615 26.46 9.03 -10.35
C ARG A 615 26.60 10.39 -9.67
N GLU A 616 27.42 11.24 -10.26
CA GLU A 616 27.62 12.60 -9.75
C GLU A 616 26.27 13.34 -9.66
N PHE A 617 26.08 14.13 -8.61
CA PHE A 617 24.88 14.93 -8.44
C PHE A 617 24.78 16.03 -9.50
N ALA A 618 25.82 16.84 -9.66
CA ALA A 618 25.81 18.01 -10.54
C ALA A 618 25.45 17.67 -12.00
N SER A 619 25.87 16.51 -12.50
CA SER A 619 25.56 16.06 -13.87
C SER A 619 24.10 15.71 -14.10
N ARG A 620 23.33 15.50 -13.01
CA ARG A 620 21.92 15.10 -13.02
C ARG A 620 20.95 16.22 -12.63
N VAL A 621 21.44 17.34 -12.09
CA VAL A 621 20.61 18.50 -11.74
C VAL A 621 19.94 19.08 -12.99
N GLY A 622 18.60 19.10 -12.98
CA GLY A 622 17.76 19.56 -14.10
C GLY A 622 17.33 18.46 -15.06
N LYS A 623 17.84 17.25 -14.86
CA LYS A 623 17.43 16.06 -15.61
C LYS A 623 16.51 15.17 -14.79
N ASP A 624 16.76 15.09 -13.48
CA ASP A 624 16.08 14.18 -12.56
C ASP A 624 15.48 14.90 -11.32
N PRO A 625 14.15 14.86 -11.11
CA PRO A 625 13.50 15.40 -9.91
C PRO A 625 13.99 14.78 -8.59
N ALA A 626 14.47 13.53 -8.60
CA ALA A 626 14.94 12.84 -7.39
C ALA A 626 16.11 13.57 -6.73
N GLN A 627 16.93 14.26 -7.52
CA GLN A 627 18.06 15.05 -7.04
C GLN A 627 17.60 16.07 -6.01
N LEU A 628 16.49 16.74 -6.29
CA LEU A 628 16.00 17.81 -5.43
C LEU A 628 15.14 17.28 -4.28
N LEU A 629 14.34 16.24 -4.55
CA LEU A 629 13.26 15.81 -3.67
C LEU A 629 13.62 14.65 -2.75
N VAL A 630 14.52 13.76 -3.17
CA VAL A 630 14.82 12.52 -2.45
C VAL A 630 16.26 12.50 -1.96
N GLU A 631 17.22 12.76 -2.85
CA GLU A 631 18.63 12.69 -2.52
C GLU A 631 19.09 13.89 -1.66
N PHE A 632 18.65 15.11 -2.00
CA PHE A 632 19.10 16.34 -1.31
C PHE A 632 17.99 17.29 -0.85
N PRO A 633 16.86 16.83 -0.29
CA PRO A 633 15.82 17.75 0.20
C PRO A 633 16.40 18.75 1.22
N ARG A 634 17.37 18.34 2.04
CA ARG A 634 18.06 19.25 2.98
C ARG A 634 18.85 20.35 2.27
N ALA A 635 19.53 20.04 1.17
CA ALA A 635 20.33 21.01 0.43
C ALA A 635 19.43 21.91 -0.43
N ALA A 636 18.45 21.33 -1.13
CA ALA A 636 17.43 22.05 -1.87
C ALA A 636 16.67 23.06 -0.99
N TYR A 637 16.24 22.63 0.21
CA TYR A 637 15.62 23.57 1.15
C TYR A 637 16.60 24.59 1.72
N ALA A 638 17.89 24.28 1.78
CA ALA A 638 18.89 25.26 2.20
C ALA A 638 19.03 26.37 1.16
N VAL A 639 19.16 26.03 -0.13
CA VAL A 639 19.19 27.01 -1.24
C VAL A 639 17.94 27.88 -1.21
N TYR A 640 16.75 27.27 -1.11
CA TYR A 640 15.50 28.01 -0.93
C TYR A 640 15.58 29.06 0.18
N ARG A 641 16.07 28.66 1.37
CA ARG A 641 16.17 29.56 2.52
C ARG A 641 17.26 30.61 2.37
N TYR A 642 18.36 30.33 1.66
CA TYR A 642 19.37 31.34 1.35
C TYR A 642 18.77 32.49 0.56
N TYR A 643 17.94 32.19 -0.44
CA TYR A 643 17.18 33.19 -1.19
C TYR A 643 16.15 33.93 -0.31
N GLN A 644 15.38 33.19 0.47
CA GLN A 644 14.38 33.79 1.36
C GLN A 644 15.01 34.79 2.33
N VAL A 645 16.18 34.45 2.91
CA VAL A 645 16.90 35.34 3.84
C VAL A 645 17.58 36.48 3.11
N ALA A 646 18.16 36.24 1.93
CA ALA A 646 18.89 37.24 1.18
C ALA A 646 17.98 38.36 0.64
N ARG A 647 16.78 38.05 0.14
CA ARG A 647 15.94 39.05 -0.55
C ARG A 647 14.45 39.03 -0.21
N GLY A 648 14.02 38.19 0.73
CA GLY A 648 12.62 38.12 1.17
C GLY A 648 11.69 37.39 0.18
N GLY A 649 12.25 36.63 -0.76
CA GLY A 649 11.52 35.90 -1.77
C GLY A 649 12.22 34.59 -2.16
N TRP A 650 11.52 33.79 -2.94
CA TRP A 650 11.94 32.46 -3.36
C TRP A 650 12.86 32.58 -4.57
N PRO A 651 13.68 31.55 -4.84
CA PRO A 651 14.45 31.52 -6.07
C PRO A 651 13.56 31.24 -7.27
N GLU A 652 13.94 31.76 -8.42
CA GLU A 652 13.50 31.36 -9.75
C GLU A 652 14.11 30.01 -10.14
N TYR A 653 13.48 29.31 -11.09
CA TYR A 653 13.91 27.98 -11.53
C TYR A 653 15.37 27.99 -11.98
N ARG A 654 15.75 28.90 -12.87
CA ARG A 654 17.10 28.89 -13.48
C ARG A 654 18.20 29.07 -12.44
N GLU A 655 18.05 30.06 -11.56
CA GLU A 655 19.05 30.37 -10.53
C GLU A 655 19.14 29.26 -9.48
N PHE A 656 17.99 28.69 -9.09
CA PHE A 656 17.95 27.55 -8.19
C PHE A 656 18.73 26.36 -8.75
N MET A 657 18.54 26.07 -10.05
CA MET A 657 19.22 24.94 -10.69
C MET A 657 20.72 25.17 -10.86
N GLU A 658 21.16 26.40 -11.09
CA GLU A 658 22.59 26.76 -11.12
C GLU A 658 23.25 26.54 -9.75
N ASP A 659 22.59 26.98 -8.68
CA ASP A 659 23.08 26.78 -7.31
C ASP A 659 23.07 25.32 -6.89
N MET A 660 22.04 24.56 -7.27
CA MET A 660 22.02 23.12 -7.04
C MET A 660 23.15 22.40 -7.79
N ARG A 661 23.46 22.80 -9.05
CA ARG A 661 24.63 22.25 -9.76
C ARG A 661 25.92 22.56 -9.03
N ALA A 662 26.09 23.77 -8.52
CA ALA A 662 27.26 24.13 -7.73
C ALA A 662 27.38 23.27 -6.48
N LEU A 663 26.27 22.99 -5.79
CA LEU A 663 26.25 22.20 -4.57
C LEU A 663 26.67 20.73 -4.74
N GLY A 664 26.44 20.12 -5.89
CA GLY A 664 26.79 18.71 -6.06
C GLY A 664 27.95 18.42 -6.99
N ARG A 665 28.79 19.41 -7.29
CA ARG A 665 30.08 19.15 -7.94
C ARG A 665 30.90 18.22 -7.06
N GLY A 666 31.37 17.11 -7.63
CA GLY A 666 32.14 16.08 -6.92
C GLY A 666 31.34 15.29 -5.87
N VAL A 667 30.01 15.45 -5.81
CA VAL A 667 29.17 14.74 -4.85
C VAL A 667 28.60 13.47 -5.47
N TYR A 668 28.98 12.32 -4.92
CA TYR A 668 28.52 11.00 -5.32
C TYR A 668 27.81 10.34 -4.12
N VAL A 669 26.49 10.41 -4.09
CA VAL A 669 25.70 9.93 -2.92
C VAL A 669 25.99 8.46 -2.64
N GLY A 670 26.25 8.13 -1.38
CA GLY A 670 26.57 6.77 -0.95
C GLY A 670 28.05 6.38 -1.14
N ALA A 671 28.86 7.20 -1.81
CA ALA A 671 30.31 7.03 -1.83
C ALA A 671 30.92 7.55 -0.51
N SER A 672 31.96 6.90 0.02
CA SER A 672 32.58 7.32 1.29
C SER A 672 32.97 8.81 1.29
N GLY A 673 32.46 9.57 2.26
CA GLY A 673 32.80 10.99 2.47
C GLY A 673 31.98 12.01 1.66
N TRP A 674 30.96 11.58 0.93
CA TRP A 674 30.13 12.47 0.10
C TRP A 674 29.44 13.58 0.90
N GLU A 675 29.05 13.33 2.15
CA GLU A 675 28.40 14.33 3.01
C GLU A 675 29.34 15.49 3.31
N ARG A 676 30.64 15.21 3.49
CA ARG A 676 31.64 16.24 3.73
C ARG A 676 31.81 17.14 2.51
N VAL A 677 31.87 16.56 1.31
CA VAL A 677 31.96 17.31 0.05
C VAL A 677 30.74 18.20 -0.14
N LEU A 678 29.54 17.70 0.19
CA LEU A 678 28.32 18.51 0.16
C LEU A 678 28.39 19.70 1.12
N GLU A 679 28.85 19.51 2.36
CA GLU A 679 28.97 20.60 3.34
C GLU A 679 30.03 21.63 2.93
N GLU A 680 31.14 21.19 2.34
CA GLU A 680 32.16 22.08 1.75
C GLU A 680 31.57 22.91 0.60
N ASN A 681 30.77 22.29 -0.28
CA ASN A 681 30.10 23.00 -1.37
C ASN A 681 29.05 23.99 -0.87
N LYS A 682 28.31 23.67 0.21
CA LYS A 682 27.37 24.61 0.84
C LYS A 682 28.07 25.83 1.40
N LEU A 683 29.20 25.63 2.09
CA LEU A 683 30.02 26.72 2.60
C LEU A 683 30.47 27.63 1.45
N ALA A 684 31.04 27.05 0.39
CA ALA A 684 31.52 27.79 -0.78
C ALA A 684 30.40 28.57 -1.47
N LEU A 685 29.19 27.99 -1.58
CA LEU A 685 28.03 28.68 -2.14
C LEU A 685 27.65 29.92 -1.30
N THR A 686 27.57 29.78 0.02
CA THR A 686 27.22 30.91 0.91
C THR A 686 28.31 31.96 0.97
N ASP A 687 29.59 31.58 0.91
CA ASP A 687 30.72 32.52 0.91
C ASP A 687 30.79 33.36 -0.36
N ALA A 688 30.26 32.85 -1.48
CA ALA A 688 30.12 33.58 -2.74
C ALA A 688 28.89 34.51 -2.77
N TRP A 689 27.99 34.45 -1.79
CA TRP A 689 26.77 35.27 -1.80
C TRP A 689 27.04 36.79 -1.80
N PRO A 690 28.00 37.31 -1.00
CA PRO A 690 28.37 38.71 -1.01
C PRO A 690 28.90 39.24 -2.34
N THR A 691 29.32 38.37 -3.26
CA THR A 691 29.79 38.77 -4.59
C THR A 691 28.67 38.88 -5.62
N ARG A 692 27.44 38.43 -5.29
CA ARG A 692 26.27 38.52 -6.19
C ARG A 692 25.79 39.97 -6.27
N GLU A 693 25.46 40.40 -7.48
CA GLU A 693 25.06 41.78 -7.75
C GLU A 693 23.82 42.21 -6.94
N GLU A 694 22.79 41.35 -6.86
CA GLU A 694 21.58 41.62 -6.08
C GLU A 694 21.86 41.82 -4.59
N PHE A 695 22.77 40.99 -4.04
CA PHE A 695 23.15 41.07 -2.63
C PHE A 695 23.96 42.34 -2.35
N ARG A 696 24.88 42.69 -3.25
CA ARG A 696 25.64 43.95 -3.16
C ARG A 696 24.72 45.16 -3.20
N ARG A 697 23.80 45.22 -4.16
CA ARG A 697 22.82 46.31 -4.27
C ARG A 697 22.01 46.51 -2.97
N SER A 698 21.70 45.42 -2.28
CA SER A 698 20.86 45.46 -1.06
C SER A 698 21.64 45.70 0.22
N PHE A 699 22.92 45.29 0.29
CA PHE A 699 23.64 45.21 1.56
C PHE A 699 25.05 45.80 1.56
N GLU A 700 25.65 46.14 0.42
CA GLU A 700 27.05 46.59 0.36
C GLU A 700 27.31 47.76 1.32
N GLU A 701 26.46 48.79 1.27
CA GLU A 701 26.56 50.01 2.08
C GLU A 701 25.80 49.98 3.41
N VAL A 702 25.20 48.84 3.80
CA VAL A 702 24.32 48.73 4.98
C VAL A 702 25.12 48.42 6.26
N GLY A 703 24.89 49.15 7.35
CA GLY A 703 25.55 48.90 8.64
C GLY A 703 25.24 47.52 9.22
N ALA A 704 26.08 46.96 10.11
CA ALA A 704 25.91 45.61 10.64
C ALA A 704 24.54 45.38 11.32
N GLY A 705 24.04 46.39 12.05
CA GLY A 705 22.72 46.35 12.68
C GLY A 705 21.57 46.23 11.68
N GLU A 706 21.56 47.12 10.69
CA GLU A 706 20.54 47.15 9.63
C GLU A 706 20.60 45.91 8.75
N PHE A 707 21.81 45.40 8.48
CA PHE A 707 22.00 44.16 7.75
C PHE A 707 21.34 42.98 8.47
N VAL A 708 21.62 42.81 9.77
CA VAL A 708 21.01 41.74 10.57
C VAL A 708 19.48 41.88 10.60
N ASP A 709 18.96 43.10 10.79
CA ASP A 709 17.51 43.34 10.83
C ASP A 709 16.83 43.04 9.49
N ALA A 710 17.46 43.39 8.38
CA ALA A 710 16.96 43.08 7.05
C ALA A 710 16.90 41.57 6.80
N LEU A 711 17.91 40.80 7.21
CA LEU A 711 17.89 39.34 7.09
C LEU A 711 16.74 38.69 7.87
N TYR A 712 16.51 39.14 9.11
CA TYR A 712 15.38 38.63 9.91
C TYR A 712 14.03 39.06 9.35
N THR A 713 13.94 40.28 8.80
CA THR A 713 12.73 40.77 8.11
C THR A 713 12.41 39.92 6.89
N ASN A 714 13.40 39.67 6.04
CA ASN A 714 13.30 38.79 4.87
C ASN A 714 12.92 37.35 5.25
N ALA A 715 13.49 36.83 6.35
CA ALA A 715 13.13 35.54 6.92
C ALA A 715 11.71 35.51 7.53
N GLY A 716 11.06 36.65 7.70
CA GLY A 716 9.79 36.78 8.42
C GLY A 716 9.92 36.31 9.88
N LEU A 717 11.09 36.52 10.48
CA LEU A 717 11.38 36.14 11.87
C LEU A 717 11.61 37.40 12.71
N THR A 718 11.34 37.28 14.01
CA THR A 718 11.71 38.31 14.99
C THR A 718 12.82 37.77 15.89
N PRO A 719 14.05 38.35 15.85
CA PRO A 719 15.15 37.88 16.66
C PRO A 719 14.96 38.27 18.13
N GLY A 720 15.51 37.45 19.04
CA GLY A 720 15.64 37.88 20.44
C GLY A 720 16.64 39.04 20.57
N ALA A 721 16.46 39.93 21.55
CA ALA A 721 17.37 41.07 21.73
C ALA A 721 18.84 40.65 21.91
N SER A 722 19.09 39.56 22.65
CA SER A 722 20.43 39.00 22.86
C SER A 722 21.00 38.32 21.61
N GLU A 723 20.15 37.67 20.81
CA GLU A 723 20.50 36.99 19.56
C GLU A 723 20.94 38.03 18.51
N ARG A 724 20.12 39.06 18.30
CA ARG A 724 20.46 40.19 17.42
C ARG A 724 21.78 40.84 17.85
N ALA A 725 21.92 41.16 19.13
CA ALA A 725 23.13 41.79 19.65
C ALA A 725 24.38 40.90 19.51
N ALA A 726 24.24 39.57 19.53
CA ALA A 726 25.35 38.65 19.27
C ALA A 726 25.78 38.69 17.80
N HIS A 727 24.84 38.65 16.86
CA HIS A 727 25.13 38.71 15.42
C HIS A 727 25.78 40.04 15.00
N VAL A 728 25.26 41.16 15.50
CA VAL A 728 25.83 42.49 15.21
C VAL A 728 27.26 42.62 15.74
N ARG A 729 27.50 42.21 17.01
CA ARG A 729 28.86 42.24 17.58
C ARG A 729 29.85 41.32 16.85
N ALA A 730 29.38 40.17 16.37
CA ALA A 730 30.22 39.23 15.63
C ALA A 730 30.64 39.81 14.26
N LEU A 731 29.74 40.54 13.59
CA LEU A 731 30.02 41.27 12.35
C LEU A 731 30.97 42.45 12.57
N ASP A 732 30.65 43.34 13.52
CA ASP A 732 31.46 44.53 13.82
C ASP A 732 32.87 44.15 14.29
N GLY A 733 32.99 43.05 15.02
CA GLY A 733 34.27 42.52 15.49
C GLY A 733 35.05 41.70 14.46
N GLY A 734 34.52 41.49 13.24
CA GLY A 734 35.15 40.70 12.19
C GLY A 734 35.30 39.20 12.51
N VAL A 735 34.60 38.70 13.53
CA VAL A 735 34.58 37.29 13.93
C VAL A 735 33.74 36.47 12.95
N GLU A 736 32.69 37.08 12.42
CA GLU A 736 31.78 36.49 11.44
C GLU A 736 31.65 37.40 10.22
N THR A 737 31.36 36.79 9.07
CA THR A 737 31.17 37.50 7.81
C THR A 737 29.68 37.70 7.56
N ARG A 738 29.32 38.61 6.65
CA ARG A 738 27.92 38.74 6.19
C ARG A 738 27.38 37.40 5.64
N ALA A 739 28.23 36.60 4.99
CA ALA A 739 27.89 35.25 4.53
C ALA A 739 27.59 34.28 5.68
N SER A 740 28.42 34.25 6.73
CA SER A 740 28.20 33.34 7.87
C SER A 740 26.93 33.70 8.64
N ILE A 741 26.62 34.98 8.79
CA ILE A 741 25.37 35.44 9.42
C ILE A 741 24.15 35.08 8.58
N LEU A 742 24.20 35.28 7.25
CA LEU A 742 23.14 34.82 6.34
C LEU A 742 22.89 33.33 6.50
N ARG A 743 23.95 32.51 6.55
CA ARG A 743 23.82 31.06 6.74
C ARG A 743 23.17 30.73 8.08
N ARG A 744 23.56 31.39 9.18
CA ARG A 744 22.95 31.17 10.50
C ARG A 744 21.46 31.46 10.52
N VAL A 745 21.03 32.58 9.94
CA VAL A 745 19.61 32.93 9.85
C VAL A 745 18.85 31.93 8.95
N ALA A 746 19.46 31.53 7.82
CA ALA A 746 18.88 30.53 6.92
C ALA A 746 18.79 29.12 7.54
N GLU A 747 19.63 28.81 8.52
CA GLU A 747 19.61 27.56 9.28
C GLU A 747 18.83 27.64 10.59
N ASP A 748 18.15 28.77 10.86
CA ASP A 748 17.32 28.92 12.05
C ASP A 748 16.19 27.87 12.06
N PRO A 749 16.03 27.09 13.15
CA PRO A 749 14.95 26.11 13.28
C PRO A 749 13.54 26.68 13.07
N ARG A 750 13.31 27.96 13.41
CA ARG A 750 12.04 28.67 13.21
C ARG A 750 11.74 28.84 11.73
N LEU A 751 12.72 29.31 10.95
CA LEU A 751 12.59 29.46 9.49
C LEU A 751 12.40 28.11 8.82
N ARG A 752 13.18 27.10 9.22
CA ARG A 752 13.06 25.73 8.68
C ARG A 752 11.65 25.16 8.81
N ARG A 753 10.99 25.38 9.94
CA ARG A 753 9.61 24.91 10.16
C ARG A 753 8.59 25.71 9.36
N ARG A 754 8.75 27.04 9.33
CA ARG A 754 7.84 27.95 8.64
C ARG A 754 7.80 27.70 7.13
N GLU A 755 8.97 27.57 6.52
CA GLU A 755 9.10 27.51 5.05
C GLU A 755 9.10 26.07 4.49
N HIS A 756 8.88 25.05 5.32
CA HIS A 756 8.99 23.65 4.90
C HIS A 756 8.00 23.31 3.78
N SER A 757 6.72 23.60 3.96
CA SER A 757 5.67 23.30 2.98
C SER A 757 5.88 24.08 1.68
N SER A 758 6.19 25.38 1.78
CA SER A 758 6.43 26.25 0.62
C SER A 758 7.62 25.78 -0.22
N ALA A 759 8.74 25.48 0.43
CA ALA A 759 9.92 24.95 -0.24
C ALA A 759 9.62 23.60 -0.91
N PHE A 760 8.88 22.72 -0.23
CA PHE A 760 8.51 21.42 -0.78
C PHE A 760 7.69 21.53 -2.06
N VAL A 761 6.64 22.36 -2.07
CA VAL A 761 5.82 22.58 -3.29
C VAL A 761 6.67 23.20 -4.40
N LEU A 762 7.45 24.23 -4.09
CA LEU A 762 8.27 24.90 -5.12
C LEU A 762 9.24 23.93 -5.79
N ILE A 763 9.90 23.09 -5.00
CA ILE A 763 10.86 22.13 -5.54
C ILE A 763 10.16 21.04 -6.37
N HIS A 764 8.87 20.75 -6.14
CA HIS A 764 8.11 19.88 -7.05
C HIS A 764 7.89 20.51 -8.42
N TYR A 765 7.58 21.82 -8.46
CA TYR A 765 7.51 22.56 -9.72
C TYR A 765 8.87 22.54 -10.43
N PHE A 766 9.97 22.80 -9.72
CA PHE A 766 11.31 22.77 -10.33
C PHE A 766 11.74 21.38 -10.80
N GLY A 767 11.51 20.36 -9.98
CA GLY A 767 11.95 19.00 -10.28
C GLY A 767 11.14 18.34 -11.38
N TYR A 768 9.81 18.38 -11.28
CA TYR A 768 8.93 17.68 -12.22
C TYR A 768 8.53 18.57 -13.39
N LEU A 769 8.14 19.82 -13.12
CA LEU A 769 7.58 20.71 -14.15
C LEU A 769 8.63 21.67 -14.73
N ARG A 770 9.87 21.70 -14.21
CA ARG A 770 11.00 22.46 -14.77
C ARG A 770 10.67 23.93 -15.09
N ARG A 771 9.82 24.56 -14.29
CA ARG A 771 9.34 25.94 -14.46
C ARG A 771 9.03 26.60 -13.12
N ASN A 772 8.85 27.92 -13.12
CA ASN A 772 8.29 28.63 -11.99
C ASN A 772 6.77 28.36 -11.87
N PRO A 773 6.20 28.41 -10.65
CA PRO A 773 4.78 28.14 -10.49
C PRO A 773 3.86 29.13 -11.21
N ASP A 774 4.29 30.36 -11.42
CA ASP A 774 3.59 31.42 -12.16
C ASP A 774 3.92 31.48 -13.65
N ASP A 775 4.84 30.63 -14.15
CA ASP A 775 5.01 30.44 -15.59
C ASP A 775 3.76 29.78 -16.21
N PRO A 776 3.55 29.91 -17.53
CA PRO A 776 2.54 29.13 -18.24
C PRO A 776 2.64 27.62 -17.93
N PRO A 777 1.52 26.90 -17.82
CA PRO A 777 0.16 27.29 -18.22
C PRO A 777 -0.64 28.09 -17.17
N ASP A 778 -0.15 28.20 -15.93
CA ASP A 778 -0.92 28.80 -14.83
C ASP A 778 -1.00 30.33 -14.95
N ASN A 779 0.11 30.99 -15.29
CA ASN A 779 0.25 32.47 -15.33
C ASN A 779 -0.09 33.17 -14.00
N ASP A 780 -0.19 32.41 -12.91
CA ASP A 780 -0.48 32.87 -11.55
C ASP A 780 -0.02 31.83 -10.50
N LEU A 781 -0.26 32.10 -9.21
CA LEU A 781 0.09 31.20 -8.10
C LEU A 781 -1.06 30.31 -7.63
N THR A 782 -2.13 30.18 -8.39
CA THR A 782 -3.33 29.43 -7.98
C THR A 782 -3.00 27.95 -7.74
N GLY A 783 -2.25 27.32 -8.66
CA GLY A 783 -1.82 25.93 -8.52
C GLY A 783 -0.90 25.71 -7.33
N PHE A 784 0.08 26.60 -7.12
CA PHE A 784 0.98 26.56 -5.98
C PHE A 784 0.23 26.65 -4.65
N ASN A 785 -0.66 27.64 -4.52
CA ASN A 785 -1.43 27.88 -3.31
C ASN A 785 -2.39 26.73 -3.02
N PHE A 786 -2.96 26.09 -4.06
CA PHE A 786 -3.77 24.88 -3.89
C PHE A 786 -2.96 23.77 -3.21
N TRP A 787 -1.78 23.43 -3.74
CA TRP A 787 -0.94 22.37 -3.17
C TRP A 787 -0.40 22.71 -1.78
N LEU A 788 -0.04 23.96 -1.54
CA LEU A 788 0.40 24.43 -0.23
C LEU A 788 -0.72 24.27 0.83
N ASN A 789 -1.94 24.64 0.48
CA ASN A 789 -3.10 24.48 1.37
C ASN A 789 -3.45 23.01 1.60
N GLU A 790 -3.36 22.17 0.56
CA GLU A 790 -3.57 20.72 0.68
C GLU A 790 -2.56 20.10 1.65
N LEU A 791 -1.26 20.43 1.52
CA LEU A 791 -0.23 19.93 2.44
C LEU A 791 -0.43 20.42 3.88
N ASN A 792 -0.76 21.70 4.05
CA ASN A 792 -0.96 22.28 5.39
C ASN A 792 -2.20 21.68 6.08
N SER A 793 -3.20 21.23 5.32
CA SER A 793 -4.41 20.61 5.87
C SER A 793 -4.27 19.11 6.12
N THR A 794 -3.58 18.39 5.23
CA THR A 794 -3.49 16.92 5.27
C THR A 794 -2.24 16.42 5.99
N GLY A 795 -1.14 17.18 5.93
CA GLY A 795 0.19 16.71 6.32
C GLY A 795 0.75 15.62 5.40
N ASP A 796 0.14 15.35 4.25
CA ASP A 796 0.53 14.25 3.35
C ASP A 796 1.55 14.72 2.30
N TYR A 797 2.81 14.82 2.72
CA TYR A 797 3.92 15.14 1.83
C TYR A 797 4.20 14.03 0.80
N ARG A 798 3.73 12.79 1.00
CA ARG A 798 4.13 11.64 0.17
C ARG A 798 3.34 11.50 -1.11
N SER A 799 2.07 11.92 -1.10
CA SER A 799 1.22 11.83 -2.28
C SER A 799 1.58 12.87 -3.34
N LEU A 800 2.21 13.99 -2.96
CA LEU A 800 2.48 15.09 -3.89
C LEU A 800 3.35 14.66 -5.07
N SER A 801 4.47 13.98 -4.82
CA SER A 801 5.37 13.51 -5.89
C SER A 801 4.65 12.60 -6.88
N ARG A 802 3.74 11.75 -6.39
CA ARG A 802 2.91 10.89 -7.24
C ARG A 802 1.99 11.71 -8.13
N VAL A 803 1.31 12.72 -7.58
CA VAL A 803 0.38 13.54 -8.37
C VAL A 803 1.10 14.32 -9.47
N PHE A 804 2.29 14.86 -9.17
CA PHE A 804 3.11 15.55 -10.18
C PHE A 804 3.54 14.58 -11.30
N ILE A 805 4.01 13.36 -10.97
CA ILE A 805 4.36 12.33 -11.97
C ILE A 805 3.15 11.89 -12.79
N GLU A 806 1.98 11.80 -12.17
CA GLU A 806 0.76 11.35 -12.86
C GLU A 806 0.07 12.48 -13.66
N SER A 807 0.48 13.74 -13.48
CA SER A 807 -0.07 14.92 -14.13
C SER A 807 0.07 14.90 -15.65
N GLY A 808 -0.88 15.52 -16.36
CA GLY A 808 -0.81 15.69 -17.81
C GLY A 808 0.41 16.52 -18.23
N GLU A 809 0.67 17.60 -17.48
CA GLU A 809 1.79 18.50 -17.76
C GLU A 809 3.14 17.77 -17.74
N TYR A 810 3.43 16.97 -16.71
CA TYR A 810 4.67 16.17 -16.65
C TYR A 810 4.79 15.17 -17.79
N LYS A 811 3.66 14.59 -18.23
CA LYS A 811 3.62 13.68 -19.38
C LYS A 811 3.88 14.42 -20.70
N ASP A 812 3.45 15.67 -20.81
CA ASP A 812 3.54 16.46 -22.05
C ASP A 812 4.89 17.14 -22.28
N GLN A 813 5.73 17.33 -21.25
CA GLN A 813 7.05 17.97 -21.40
C GLN A 813 7.98 17.29 -22.42
N SER A 814 7.72 16.04 -22.79
CA SER A 814 8.36 15.36 -23.93
C SER A 814 8.15 16.04 -25.29
N ALA A 815 7.28 17.06 -25.41
CA ALA A 815 7.04 17.79 -26.65
C ALA A 815 8.07 18.90 -26.96
N VAL A 816 8.75 19.44 -25.94
CA VAL A 816 9.48 20.72 -26.05
C VAL A 816 11.00 20.50 -26.14
N GLY A 817 11.48 19.28 -25.92
CA GLY A 817 12.92 18.95 -25.93
C GLY A 817 13.59 18.85 -27.32
N SER A 818 12.86 19.05 -28.42
CA SER A 818 13.42 19.03 -29.79
C SER A 818 13.82 20.41 -30.32
N GLY A 819 13.74 21.47 -29.49
CA GLY A 819 14.06 22.82 -29.93
C GLY A 819 14.41 23.77 -28.80
N GLN A 820 15.57 23.58 -28.17
CA GLN A 820 16.39 24.68 -27.63
C GLN A 820 17.88 24.34 -27.77
#